data_AF-A0AAV1IAC2-F1
#
_entry.id   AF-A0AAV1IAC2-F1
#
_cell.length_a   1.000
_cell.length_b   1.000
_cell.length_c   1.000
_cell.angle_alpha   90.00
_cell.angle_beta   90.00
_cell.angle_gamma   90.00
#
_symmetry.space_group_name_H-M   'P 1'
#
loop_
_entity.id
_entity.type
_entity.pdbx_description
1 polymer ?
#
loop_
_entity_poly.entity_id
_entity_poly.type
_entity_poly.pdbx_seq_one_letter_code
_entity_poly.pdbx_strand_id
1 'polypeptide(L)'
;MLISRLLARRLAFHLPTPAATFSRKPVRRPLKMASTDLAAKAGLQQAVVKSAPADDYLQIAIVLAGKRRLMDRPKSEALQKTLARMQKNAMPPTDKKQKRKKGRAATGGNAEEALAIILFEDDTEQLPVNPDLPNLDAWRPGRVLQIGDARFSIVYNPPTAEKIQIFGGTIVGCPVVAAVVVSFAPREDCKWQWYKESPSQESRSMHTAVTRLHLSDQWQAIEGACSPLYTPTAADKGLRLRVQCVPARSSSLQEGPAVTGAPVYAETGRVAEGPPVPAAAARHAHTSSPASPPGFRVVTYNILADQYATSEHALTHLFAYCPPQFMEASHRRPLIAQEVLGYNADVVCLQEVDEKAFHTYFNPVMQHAGFEGRYTNKAGKTAEGSAIFFRRIRFRALAVKELRMNELFADILANPSAHSIHSQFVPFLQSSPALVQALSRVTTVAQLTLLQPVGAGASLEGTLCLLNTHLFFHPRAPHIRTLHVAAMLAEARALADSAAPELPRAPALLFCGDLNSDLNDGMPGALELLQKGELPADFWDWECGAAFRFARDEGAEEGAAGRASSRGRESGRGSEDSNGQQVHGVHLKVPYQLRSADGLRYSFSNYVRGYTGLLDYVWFEPDRLQVQDPLPLPPEQELSGWIPSQRFPSDHLSLVFDFRWRQGSEVADMRDGNAASSRGQRQAAQATDALRRHTSDGITNGASQSQLAGVDLPAYSGNGLAEPHISQPAAAAGYSSPHNASNGYTQAQAPHLGSSSRCQAEDLQGQHASSSSVMAAHTSPNEHSRTHRVARAAQGTVLPAHDESVSAAVAALRQGAIVALPTDTLYGLAACANNQQGMERIYEVKHRQAHVPLAICVADVGDVARYGATDHLPDSLLRALLPGAVTVILARRPQAALCQALNPGVSSIGIRVPDSEFIRSVCRAHGGAIVLTSANISGGESPTDITDFQELWPLCAAIFDSGRLGRDRAGSTIIDLSVTGSFRIMREGSEPDGVRNVLARDFCMAERRS
;
A
#
# COMPACT_ATOMS: atom_id res chain seq x y z
N MET A 1 24.06 5.10 50.43
CA MET A 1 23.41 5.68 51.64
C MET A 1 22.70 6.95 51.21
N LEU A 2 21.39 7.08 51.48
CA LEU A 2 20.51 8.19 51.06
C LEU A 2 20.44 8.38 49.51
N ILE A 3 19.30 8.63 48.87
CA ILE A 3 17.96 8.94 49.36
C ILE A 3 16.99 7.84 48.93
N SER A 4 16.24 7.25 49.87
CA SER A 4 15.18 6.27 49.57
C SER A 4 14.11 6.29 50.65
N ARG A 5 13.21 7.28 50.61
CA ARG A 5 12.02 7.42 51.47
C ARG A 5 11.06 8.46 50.90
N LEU A 6 9.96 8.00 50.29
CA LEU A 6 8.60 8.55 50.45
C LEU A 6 7.59 7.72 49.65
N LEU A 7 6.32 7.77 50.08
CA LEU A 7 5.13 7.19 49.42
C LEU A 7 5.13 5.66 49.16
N ALA A 8 4.81 4.92 50.22
CA ALA A 8 4.18 3.61 50.11
C ALA A 8 3.01 3.52 51.12
N ARG A 9 1.97 2.73 50.79
CA ARG A 9 0.67 2.61 51.48
C ARG A 9 -0.26 3.83 51.26
N ARG A 10 -1.59 3.67 51.16
CA ARG A 10 -2.46 2.48 50.99
C ARG A 10 -3.83 2.98 50.53
N LEU A 11 -4.53 2.21 49.70
CA LEU A 11 -5.93 1.82 49.93
C LEU A 11 -6.35 0.76 48.91
N ALA A 12 -6.82 -0.38 49.38
CA ALA A 12 -7.50 -1.38 48.57
C ALA A 12 -8.98 -1.35 48.94
N PHE A 13 -9.87 -1.40 47.95
CA PHE A 13 -11.30 -1.62 48.15
C PHE A 13 -11.73 -2.85 47.34
N HIS A 14 -12.46 -3.76 47.97
CA HIS A 14 -13.05 -4.90 47.29
C HIS A 14 -14.23 -4.45 46.43
N LEU A 15 -14.29 -4.94 45.19
CA LEU A 15 -15.51 -4.96 44.40
C LEU A 15 -16.25 -6.29 44.70
N PRO A 16 -17.49 -6.28 45.20
CA PRO A 16 -18.26 -7.49 45.40
C PRO A 16 -18.86 -8.00 44.08
N THR A 17 -18.75 -9.30 43.84
CA THR A 17 -19.41 -9.99 42.72
C THR A 17 -20.92 -10.12 42.96
N PRO A 18 -21.78 -9.90 41.94
CA PRO A 18 -23.15 -10.38 41.96
C PRO A 18 -23.39 -11.44 40.87
N ALA A 19 -23.58 -12.69 41.28
CA ALA A 19 -24.09 -13.76 40.42
C ALA A 19 -25.28 -14.44 41.11
N ALA A 20 -26.50 -14.00 40.76
CA ALA A 20 -27.75 -14.61 41.22
C ALA A 20 -28.81 -14.51 40.12
N THR A 21 -29.35 -15.66 39.71
CA THR A 21 -30.39 -15.77 38.68
C THR A 21 -31.78 -15.48 39.24
N PHE A 22 -32.60 -14.67 38.54
CA PHE A 22 -34.05 -14.65 38.75
C PHE A 22 -34.85 -14.54 37.44
N SER A 23 -36.12 -14.96 37.51
CA SER A 23 -36.90 -15.42 36.35
C SER A 23 -37.52 -14.30 35.49
N ARG A 24 -37.69 -14.60 34.20
CA ARG A 24 -38.49 -13.78 33.26
C ARG A 24 -39.99 -13.92 33.56
N LYS A 25 -40.70 -12.80 33.67
CA LYS A 25 -42.04 -12.61 33.05
C LYS A 25 -42.29 -11.10 32.82
N PRO A 26 -42.98 -10.71 31.73
CA PRO A 26 -43.07 -9.31 31.33
C PRO A 26 -44.28 -8.58 31.94
N VAL A 27 -44.10 -7.31 32.31
CA VAL A 27 -45.22 -6.38 32.61
C VAL A 27 -45.08 -5.15 31.72
N ARG A 28 -46.10 -4.87 30.91
CA ARG A 28 -46.17 -3.69 30.05
C ARG A 28 -46.60 -2.46 30.85
N ARG A 29 -45.79 -1.40 30.82
CA ARG A 29 -46.21 -0.02 30.48
C ARG A 29 -44.99 0.91 30.43
N PRO A 30 -44.81 1.72 29.38
CA PRO A 30 -43.78 2.75 29.39
C PRO A 30 -44.19 3.87 30.37
N LEU A 31 -43.42 4.06 31.43
CA LEU A 31 -43.44 5.34 32.15
C LEU A 31 -42.97 6.42 31.17
N LYS A 32 -43.78 7.48 31.03
CA LYS A 32 -43.41 8.62 30.18
C LYS A 32 -42.07 9.18 30.67
N MET A 33 -41.11 9.31 29.77
CA MET A 33 -39.87 10.03 30.08
C MET A 33 -40.24 11.45 30.47
N ALA A 34 -39.85 11.87 31.68
CA ALA A 34 -39.86 13.28 32.04
C ALA A 34 -38.74 13.94 31.23
N SER A 35 -39.10 14.60 30.13
CA SER A 35 -38.17 15.41 29.35
C SER A 35 -37.69 16.62 30.14
N THR A 36 -36.59 17.22 29.70
CA THR A 36 -35.96 18.40 30.31
C THR A 36 -36.76 19.70 30.11
N ASP A 37 -38.07 19.61 29.83
CA ASP A 37 -38.97 20.72 29.49
C ASP A 37 -39.54 21.49 30.71
N LEU A 38 -38.84 21.49 31.83
CA LEU A 38 -39.17 22.36 32.97
C LEU A 38 -38.88 23.83 32.63
N ALA A 39 -37.80 24.13 31.91
CA ALA A 39 -37.49 25.49 31.46
C ALA A 39 -38.42 26.01 30.34
N ALA A 40 -38.86 25.11 29.45
CA ALA A 40 -39.73 25.46 28.32
C ALA A 40 -41.12 26.01 28.73
N LYS A 41 -41.52 25.83 29.99
CA LYS A 41 -42.79 26.32 30.55
C LYS A 41 -42.76 27.77 31.02
N ALA A 42 -41.59 28.41 31.13
CA ALA A 42 -41.44 29.72 31.77
C ALA A 42 -41.23 30.90 30.81
N GLY A 43 -41.10 30.66 29.49
CA GLY A 43 -40.81 31.71 28.50
C GLY A 43 -39.40 32.32 28.57
N LEU A 44 -38.55 31.81 29.46
CA LEU A 44 -37.16 32.23 29.61
C LEU A 44 -36.33 31.86 28.38
N GLN A 45 -35.48 32.79 27.94
CA GLN A 45 -34.42 32.49 26.97
C GLN A 45 -33.25 31.78 27.67
N GLN A 46 -32.17 31.47 26.93
CA GLN A 46 -30.99 30.80 27.49
C GLN A 46 -29.74 31.68 27.37
N ALA A 47 -29.00 31.80 28.47
CA ALA A 47 -27.64 32.32 28.52
C ALA A 47 -26.68 31.14 28.71
N VAL A 48 -25.95 30.77 27.67
CA VAL A 48 -24.97 29.69 27.71
C VAL A 48 -23.67 30.22 28.30
N VAL A 49 -23.16 29.55 29.33
CA VAL A 49 -21.87 29.87 29.96
C VAL A 49 -20.95 28.66 29.82
N LYS A 50 -19.83 28.82 29.11
CA LYS A 50 -18.75 27.83 29.03
C LYS A 50 -17.59 28.24 29.95
N SER A 51 -17.09 27.29 30.73
CA SER A 51 -16.00 27.47 31.70
C SER A 51 -15.26 26.12 31.82
N ALA A 52 -14.24 25.91 30.99
CA ALA A 52 -13.39 24.73 31.14
C ALA A 52 -12.44 24.93 32.33
N PRO A 53 -12.04 23.87 33.08
CA PRO A 53 -11.21 24.03 34.27
C PRO A 53 -9.89 24.78 34.02
N ALA A 54 -9.26 24.55 32.86
CA ALA A 54 -7.93 25.07 32.51
C ALA A 54 -7.89 26.52 31.98
N ASP A 55 -9.01 27.12 31.61
CA ASP A 55 -9.06 28.53 31.14
C ASP A 55 -9.01 29.51 32.33
N ASP A 56 -8.35 30.66 32.22
CA ASP A 56 -8.48 31.76 33.22
C ASP A 56 -9.77 32.58 33.06
N TYR A 57 -10.57 32.29 32.04
CA TYR A 57 -11.79 33.00 31.68
C TYR A 57 -12.99 32.05 31.61
N LEU A 58 -14.19 32.65 31.57
CA LEU A 58 -15.40 31.98 31.11
C LEU A 58 -16.01 32.77 29.95
N GLN A 59 -16.74 32.06 29.09
CA GLN A 59 -17.35 32.59 27.88
C GLN A 59 -18.87 32.59 28.04
N ILE A 60 -19.48 33.77 27.93
CA ILE A 60 -20.93 33.97 28.06
C ILE A 60 -21.50 34.24 26.68
N ALA A 61 -22.51 33.46 26.28
CA ALA A 61 -23.23 33.57 25.02
C ALA A 61 -24.73 33.80 25.25
N ILE A 62 -25.27 34.89 24.72
CA ILE A 62 -26.69 35.26 24.77
C ILE A 62 -27.18 35.66 23.38
N VAL A 63 -28.48 35.55 23.12
CA VAL A 63 -29.11 36.05 21.88
C VAL A 63 -30.01 37.22 22.24
N LEU A 64 -29.68 38.42 21.77
CA LEU A 64 -30.47 39.64 22.01
C LEU A 64 -30.95 40.19 20.66
N ALA A 65 -32.27 40.38 20.51
CA ALA A 65 -32.90 40.84 19.27
C ALA A 65 -32.39 40.09 18.01
N GLY A 66 -32.34 38.75 18.10
CA GLY A 66 -31.85 37.85 17.04
C GLY A 66 -30.33 37.85 16.81
N LYS A 67 -29.56 38.69 17.52
CA LYS A 67 -28.09 38.77 17.39
C LYS A 67 -27.42 38.05 18.55
N ARG A 68 -26.65 36.99 18.24
CA ARG A 68 -25.76 36.35 19.20
C ARG A 68 -24.71 37.35 19.67
N ARG A 69 -24.61 37.54 20.99
CA ARG A 69 -23.49 38.20 21.67
C ARG A 69 -22.63 37.13 22.32
N LEU A 70 -21.32 37.34 22.27
CA LEU A 70 -20.32 36.49 22.89
C LEU A 70 -19.38 37.40 23.68
N MET A 71 -18.97 36.98 24.88
CA MET A 71 -17.98 37.72 25.66
C MET A 71 -17.19 36.79 26.58
N ASP A 72 -15.88 36.98 26.56
CA ASP A 72 -14.96 36.28 27.44
C ASP A 72 -14.63 37.19 28.64
N ARG A 73 -14.77 36.66 29.86
CA ARG A 73 -14.57 37.37 31.13
C ARG A 73 -13.63 36.59 32.04
N PRO A 74 -12.64 37.21 32.70
CA PRO A 74 -11.79 36.51 33.66
C PRO A 74 -12.63 35.89 34.79
N LYS A 75 -12.32 34.65 35.17
CA LYS A 75 -13.00 33.91 36.24
C LYS A 75 -12.96 34.64 37.58
N SER A 76 -11.84 35.29 37.86
CA SER A 76 -11.55 36.08 39.07
C SER A 76 -12.10 37.51 39.05
N GLU A 77 -12.67 37.98 37.93
CA GLU A 77 -13.26 39.31 37.85
C GLU A 77 -14.64 39.34 38.53
N ALA A 78 -14.88 40.35 39.39
CA ALA A 78 -16.17 40.58 40.03
C ALA A 78 -17.32 40.80 39.02
N LEU A 79 -18.47 40.17 39.28
CA LEU A 79 -19.67 40.17 38.45
C LEU A 79 -20.08 41.57 37.95
N GLN A 80 -19.99 42.59 38.80
CA GLN A 80 -20.36 43.98 38.43
C GLN A 80 -19.66 44.49 37.16
N LYS A 81 -18.39 44.11 36.93
CA LYS A 81 -17.64 44.51 35.72
C LYS A 81 -18.17 43.82 34.46
N THR A 82 -18.62 42.57 34.58
CA THR A 82 -19.31 41.85 33.50
C THR A 82 -20.66 42.49 33.19
N LEU A 83 -21.50 42.76 34.19
CA LEU A 83 -22.84 43.35 33.97
C LEU A 83 -22.75 44.76 33.39
N ALA A 84 -21.85 45.61 33.90
CA ALA A 84 -21.59 46.95 33.31
C ALA A 84 -21.05 46.87 31.87
N ARG A 85 -20.26 45.82 31.53
CA ARG A 85 -19.79 45.58 30.16
C ARG A 85 -20.91 45.07 29.25
N MET A 86 -21.83 44.25 29.75
CA MET A 86 -23.06 43.88 29.03
C MET A 86 -23.91 45.12 28.74
N GLN A 87 -24.13 45.98 29.74
CA GLN A 87 -24.99 47.17 29.63
C GLN A 87 -24.47 48.12 28.53
N LYS A 88 -23.15 48.39 28.54
CA LYS A 88 -22.47 49.19 27.51
C LYS A 88 -22.51 48.57 26.10
N ASN A 89 -22.70 47.26 25.98
CA ASN A 89 -22.76 46.52 24.71
C ASN A 89 -24.21 46.21 24.24
N ALA A 90 -25.21 46.41 25.10
CA ALA A 90 -26.62 46.18 24.82
C ALA A 90 -27.25 47.36 24.06
N MET A 91 -26.81 48.59 24.36
CA MET A 91 -27.27 49.80 23.66
C MET A 91 -26.87 49.78 22.16
N PRO A 92 -27.73 50.25 21.24
CA PRO A 92 -27.34 50.47 19.86
C PRO A 92 -26.26 51.57 19.76
N PRO A 93 -25.37 51.54 18.74
CA PRO A 93 -24.39 52.59 18.56
C PRO A 93 -25.09 53.91 18.22
N THR A 94 -25.02 54.89 19.12
CA THR A 94 -25.60 56.23 18.91
C THR A 94 -24.96 56.90 17.69
N ASP A 95 -25.79 57.28 16.72
CA ASP A 95 -25.30 57.72 15.41
C ASP A 95 -24.61 59.09 15.50
N LYS A 96 -23.27 59.05 15.46
CA LYS A 96 -22.40 60.20 15.68
C LYS A 96 -22.55 61.31 14.62
N LYS A 97 -23.32 61.11 13.54
CA LYS A 97 -23.50 62.13 12.49
C LYS A 97 -24.35 63.34 12.89
N GLN A 98 -25.26 63.24 13.86
CA GLN A 98 -26.15 64.39 14.19
C GLN A 98 -25.54 65.41 15.17
N LYS A 99 -24.61 65.02 16.05
CA LYS A 99 -24.12 65.89 17.14
C LYS A 99 -23.15 67.02 16.70
N ARG A 100 -23.10 67.34 15.40
CA ARG A 100 -22.25 68.40 14.82
C ARG A 100 -23.02 69.51 14.07
N LYS A 101 -24.37 69.56 14.15
CA LYS A 101 -25.17 70.58 13.42
C LYS A 101 -26.43 71.13 14.14
N LYS A 102 -26.34 71.42 15.44
CA LYS A 102 -27.10 72.50 16.10
C LYS A 102 -26.44 72.85 17.42
N GLY A 103 -26.45 74.13 17.79
CA GLY A 103 -25.91 74.61 19.06
C GLY A 103 -26.90 75.53 19.77
N ARG A 104 -26.77 75.58 21.10
CA ARG A 104 -27.45 76.48 22.06
C ARG A 104 -28.97 76.27 22.29
N ALA A 105 -29.35 76.53 23.55
CA ALA A 105 -30.69 76.63 24.14
C ALA A 105 -31.44 75.33 24.50
N ALA A 106 -32.42 75.50 25.41
CA ALA A 106 -33.34 74.53 26.02
C ALA A 106 -32.76 73.52 27.04
N THR A 107 -33.05 73.85 28.29
CA THR A 107 -33.15 73.02 29.51
C THR A 107 -33.93 71.70 29.36
N GLY A 108 -33.57 70.72 30.17
CA GLY A 108 -34.52 69.81 30.84
C GLY A 108 -35.27 68.78 29.99
N GLY A 109 -34.77 67.54 29.97
CA GLY A 109 -35.47 66.36 29.44
C GLY A 109 -34.67 65.10 29.76
N ASN A 110 -35.37 64.07 30.26
CA ASN A 110 -34.88 62.81 30.85
C ASN A 110 -33.47 62.32 30.44
N ALA A 111 -32.73 61.82 31.44
CA ALA A 111 -31.63 60.90 31.17
C ALA A 111 -32.15 59.67 30.42
N GLU A 112 -31.35 59.11 29.51
CA GLU A 112 -31.62 57.81 28.90
C GLU A 112 -31.69 56.76 30.02
N GLU A 113 -32.84 56.12 30.21
CA GLU A 113 -32.98 55.05 31.21
C GLU A 113 -32.05 53.90 30.84
N ALA A 114 -30.98 53.74 31.63
CA ALA A 114 -29.94 52.77 31.36
C ALA A 114 -30.49 51.36 31.64
N LEU A 115 -30.80 50.63 30.56
CA LEU A 115 -31.25 49.23 30.56
C LEU A 115 -30.66 48.45 31.74
N ALA A 116 -31.51 48.09 32.71
CA ALA A 116 -31.07 47.34 33.87
C ALA A 116 -30.60 45.95 33.43
N ILE A 117 -29.42 45.56 33.91
CA ILE A 117 -28.87 44.22 33.72
C ILE A 117 -28.50 43.65 35.09
N ILE A 118 -29.24 42.63 35.51
CA ILE A 118 -29.19 42.05 36.85
C ILE A 118 -29.14 40.52 36.70
N LEU A 119 -28.31 39.87 37.52
CA LEU A 119 -28.32 38.42 37.69
C LEU A 119 -28.97 38.12 39.05
N PHE A 120 -30.01 37.30 39.06
CA PHE A 120 -30.75 36.89 40.26
C PHE A 120 -30.39 35.48 40.69
N GLU A 121 -30.53 35.19 41.98
CA GLU A 121 -30.28 33.87 42.55
C GLU A 121 -31.25 32.79 42.04
N ASP A 122 -32.48 33.17 41.69
CA ASP A 122 -33.55 32.31 41.19
C ASP A 122 -34.47 33.06 40.20
N ASP A 123 -35.62 32.47 39.85
CA ASP A 123 -36.64 33.03 38.94
C ASP A 123 -37.71 33.89 39.64
N THR A 124 -37.58 34.16 40.94
CA THR A 124 -38.49 35.05 41.68
C THR A 124 -38.16 36.54 41.49
N GLU A 125 -36.96 36.84 40.98
CA GLU A 125 -36.41 38.20 40.80
C GLU A 125 -36.32 39.05 42.09
N GLN A 126 -36.38 38.42 43.28
CA GLN A 126 -36.31 39.12 44.57
C GLN A 126 -34.88 39.36 45.07
N LEU A 127 -33.96 38.44 44.78
CA LEU A 127 -32.60 38.46 45.35
C LEU A 127 -31.53 38.54 44.23
N PRO A 128 -30.89 39.70 44.01
CA PRO A 128 -29.78 39.82 43.09
C PRO A 128 -28.51 39.14 43.64
N VAL A 129 -27.75 38.48 42.77
CA VAL A 129 -26.44 37.90 43.08
C VAL A 129 -25.47 39.01 43.48
N ASN A 130 -24.66 38.76 44.51
CA ASN A 130 -23.68 39.73 45.02
C ASN A 130 -22.77 40.27 43.88
N PRO A 131 -22.74 41.59 43.63
CA PRO A 131 -21.97 42.20 42.55
C PRO A 131 -20.45 41.97 42.65
N ASP A 132 -19.91 41.78 43.85
CA ASP A 132 -18.48 41.55 44.08
C ASP A 132 -18.07 40.07 43.97
N LEU A 133 -19.02 39.16 43.81
CA LEU A 133 -18.75 37.73 43.62
C LEU A 133 -17.96 37.51 42.30
N PRO A 134 -16.88 36.71 42.28
CA PRO A 134 -16.16 36.40 41.05
C PRO A 134 -17.06 35.75 40.00
N ASN A 135 -16.82 36.03 38.71
CA ASN A 135 -17.57 35.45 37.59
C ASN A 135 -17.68 33.91 37.72
N LEU A 136 -16.62 33.22 38.13
CA LEU A 136 -16.61 31.75 38.32
C LEU A 136 -17.74 31.26 39.25
N ASP A 137 -18.07 32.04 40.28
CA ASP A 137 -19.06 31.73 41.30
C ASP A 137 -20.41 32.41 41.08
N ALA A 138 -20.44 33.49 40.30
CA ALA A 138 -21.66 34.20 39.91
C ALA A 138 -22.48 33.44 38.84
N TRP A 139 -21.85 32.91 37.81
CA TRP A 139 -22.56 32.22 36.73
C TRP A 139 -22.81 30.75 37.09
N ARG A 140 -23.99 30.44 37.65
CA ARG A 140 -24.38 29.09 38.10
C ARG A 140 -25.76 28.70 37.54
N PRO A 141 -26.06 27.39 37.33
CA PRO A 141 -27.41 26.93 37.01
C PRO A 141 -28.46 27.36 38.04
N GLY A 142 -29.72 27.47 37.64
CA GLY A 142 -30.83 27.93 38.49
C GLY A 142 -31.01 29.45 38.51
N ARG A 143 -29.92 30.20 38.39
CA ARG A 143 -29.92 31.67 38.31
C ARG A 143 -30.55 32.20 37.02
N VAL A 144 -31.04 33.45 37.07
CA VAL A 144 -31.67 34.14 35.94
C VAL A 144 -31.01 35.49 35.67
N LEU A 145 -30.58 35.73 34.43
CA LEU A 145 -30.08 37.02 33.95
C LEU A 145 -31.22 37.80 33.29
N GLN A 146 -31.49 39.01 33.78
CA GLN A 146 -32.42 39.97 33.17
C GLN A 146 -31.65 41.04 32.38
N ILE A 147 -32.16 41.42 31.21
CA ILE A 147 -31.65 42.52 30.37
C ILE A 147 -32.86 43.31 29.85
N GLY A 148 -33.27 44.35 30.58
CA GLY A 148 -34.58 44.99 30.37
C GLY A 148 -35.71 43.96 30.54
N ASP A 149 -36.61 43.87 29.56
CA ASP A 149 -37.72 42.90 29.57
C ASP A 149 -37.28 41.46 29.21
N ALA A 150 -36.04 41.27 28.72
CA ALA A 150 -35.56 39.96 28.28
C ALA A 150 -34.93 39.17 29.43
N ARG A 151 -35.53 38.03 29.77
CA ARG A 151 -35.07 37.10 30.82
C ARG A 151 -34.37 35.87 30.25
N PHE A 152 -33.25 35.47 30.86
CA PHE A 152 -32.40 34.36 30.42
C PHE A 152 -32.04 33.41 31.57
N SER A 153 -32.41 32.14 31.46
CA SER A 153 -31.92 31.06 32.33
C SER A 153 -30.44 30.75 32.08
N ILE A 154 -29.63 30.53 33.13
CA ILE A 154 -28.21 30.18 32.98
C ILE A 154 -28.04 28.69 32.64
N VAL A 155 -27.50 28.41 31.46
CA VAL A 155 -27.11 27.07 31.00
C VAL A 155 -25.58 26.94 31.10
N TYR A 156 -25.11 26.41 32.23
CA TYR A 156 -23.67 26.26 32.52
C TYR A 156 -23.11 24.96 31.94
N ASN A 157 -21.96 25.05 31.26
CA ASN A 157 -21.22 23.93 30.66
C ASN A 157 -22.14 22.91 29.96
N PRO A 158 -22.96 23.31 28.96
CA PRO A 158 -23.76 22.35 28.22
C PRO A 158 -22.86 21.42 27.38
N PRO A 159 -23.21 20.13 27.27
CA PRO A 159 -22.62 19.22 26.29
C PRO A 159 -22.51 19.90 24.93
N THR A 160 -21.29 20.08 24.42
CA THR A 160 -21.06 20.77 23.15
C THR A 160 -20.14 19.95 22.27
N ALA A 161 -20.52 19.75 21.01
CA ALA A 161 -19.64 19.20 19.99
C ALA A 161 -19.07 20.36 19.16
N GLU A 162 -17.76 20.55 19.21
CA GLU A 162 -17.07 21.66 18.54
C GLU A 162 -16.70 21.31 17.08
N LYS A 163 -16.45 20.02 16.80
CA LYS A 163 -16.19 19.50 15.45
C LYS A 163 -16.61 18.03 15.35
N ILE A 164 -17.17 17.64 14.21
CA ILE A 164 -17.37 16.25 13.80
C ILE A 164 -16.70 16.01 12.44
N GLN A 165 -16.12 14.83 12.22
CA GLN A 165 -15.44 14.46 10.98
C GLN A 165 -15.53 12.95 10.74
N ILE A 166 -15.61 12.53 9.48
CA ILE A 166 -15.62 11.13 9.05
C ILE A 166 -14.23 10.74 8.51
N PHE A 167 -13.83 9.49 8.74
CA PHE A 167 -12.55 8.90 8.35
C PHE A 167 -12.78 7.54 7.65
N GLY A 168 -11.92 7.25 6.66
CA GLY A 168 -12.10 6.15 5.70
C GLY A 168 -12.89 6.60 4.46
N GLY A 169 -12.58 6.03 3.30
CA GLY A 169 -13.41 6.16 2.11
C GLY A 169 -14.72 5.37 2.25
N THR A 170 -15.80 5.91 1.69
CA THR A 170 -17.12 5.26 1.72
C THR A 170 -17.20 4.21 0.62
N ILE A 171 -16.81 2.97 0.94
CA ILE A 171 -16.83 1.82 0.02
C ILE A 171 -17.82 0.78 0.55
N VAL A 172 -18.60 0.16 -0.34
CA VAL A 172 -19.53 -0.93 0.03
C VAL A 172 -18.77 -2.08 0.73
N GLY A 173 -19.25 -2.48 1.91
CA GLY A 173 -18.68 -3.54 2.72
C GLY A 173 -17.46 -3.13 3.57
N CYS A 174 -16.99 -1.89 3.49
CA CYS A 174 -15.83 -1.41 4.25
C CYS A 174 -16.26 -0.46 5.38
N PRO A 175 -15.62 -0.50 6.57
CA PRO A 175 -16.01 0.34 7.70
C PRO A 175 -15.62 1.81 7.50
N VAL A 176 -16.56 2.73 7.76
CA VAL A 176 -16.28 4.17 7.94
C VAL A 176 -16.56 4.57 9.39
N VAL A 177 -15.76 5.51 9.92
CA VAL A 177 -15.86 5.93 11.32
C VAL A 177 -15.97 7.45 11.43
N ALA A 178 -16.90 7.90 12.27
CA ALA A 178 -17.05 9.30 12.64
C ALA A 178 -16.40 9.56 14.00
N ALA A 179 -15.62 10.63 14.10
CA ALA A 179 -15.08 11.13 15.37
C ALA A 179 -15.60 12.53 15.67
N VAL A 180 -15.81 12.81 16.96
CA VAL A 180 -16.33 14.09 17.45
C VAL A 180 -15.40 14.66 18.53
N VAL A 181 -15.13 15.96 18.44
CA VAL A 181 -14.49 16.75 19.48
C VAL A 181 -15.61 17.32 20.34
N VAL A 182 -15.70 16.89 21.60
CA VAL A 182 -16.71 17.35 22.56
C VAL A 182 -16.09 18.02 23.77
N SER A 183 -16.82 18.98 24.32
CA SER A 183 -16.56 19.71 25.55
C SER A 183 -17.74 19.51 26.51
N PHE A 184 -17.47 19.39 27.80
CA PHE A 184 -18.48 19.25 28.87
C PHE A 184 -19.38 18.01 28.75
N ALA A 185 -18.90 16.97 28.07
CA ALA A 185 -19.61 15.74 27.75
C ALA A 185 -18.62 14.57 27.65
N PRO A 186 -18.91 13.40 28.25
CA PRO A 186 -18.24 12.15 27.91
C PRO A 186 -18.48 11.78 26.43
N ARG A 187 -17.52 11.09 25.80
CA ARG A 187 -17.67 10.65 24.39
C ARG A 187 -18.57 9.42 24.28
N GLU A 188 -18.56 8.59 25.31
CA GLU A 188 -19.39 7.41 25.51
C GLU A 188 -20.89 7.74 25.71
N ASP A 189 -21.22 8.92 26.24
CA ASP A 189 -22.60 9.41 26.36
C ASP A 189 -23.18 9.94 25.03
N CYS A 190 -22.32 10.22 24.05
CA CYS A 190 -22.74 10.81 22.78
C CYS A 190 -23.62 9.86 21.97
N LYS A 191 -24.78 10.34 21.52
CA LYS A 191 -25.77 9.55 20.78
C LYS A 191 -25.56 9.74 19.29
N TRP A 192 -25.51 8.63 18.55
CA TRP A 192 -25.21 8.62 17.12
C TRP A 192 -26.41 8.14 16.31
N GLN A 193 -26.51 8.61 15.07
CA GLN A 193 -27.45 8.10 14.08
C GLN A 193 -26.90 8.36 12.67
N TRP A 194 -26.85 7.32 11.82
CA TRP A 194 -26.54 7.46 10.40
C TRP A 194 -27.82 7.59 9.56
N TYR A 195 -27.70 8.32 8.47
CA TYR A 195 -28.73 8.57 7.48
C TYR A 195 -28.14 8.38 6.08
N LYS A 196 -29.00 8.05 5.12
CA LYS A 196 -28.69 8.06 3.69
C LYS A 196 -29.55 9.03 2.92
N GLU A 197 -29.00 9.51 1.82
CA GLU A 197 -29.68 10.40 0.88
C GLU A 197 -30.95 9.72 0.33
N SER A 198 -32.10 10.37 0.54
CA SER A 198 -33.38 9.94 -0.07
C SER A 198 -33.24 9.95 -1.60
N PRO A 199 -33.63 8.89 -2.33
CA PRO A 199 -33.60 8.89 -3.79
C PRO A 199 -34.42 10.06 -4.35
N SER A 200 -33.76 10.98 -5.06
CA SER A 200 -34.39 12.16 -5.64
C SER A 200 -35.33 11.75 -6.79
N GLN A 201 -36.60 12.13 -6.67
CA GLN A 201 -37.62 11.96 -7.72
C GLN A 201 -37.37 12.95 -8.88
N GLU A 202 -36.28 12.77 -9.63
CA GLU A 202 -35.94 13.60 -10.79
C GLU A 202 -36.79 13.24 -12.02
N SER A 203 -38.09 13.50 -11.93
CA SER A 203 -38.96 13.61 -13.11
C SER A 203 -40.18 14.49 -12.86
N ARG A 204 -39.98 15.81 -12.64
CA ARG A 204 -40.77 16.89 -13.26
C ARG A 204 -40.31 18.30 -12.91
N SER A 205 -40.38 19.16 -13.92
CA SER A 205 -40.43 20.63 -13.86
C SER A 205 -39.21 21.37 -13.26
N MET A 206 -38.35 21.89 -14.15
CA MET A 206 -37.66 23.16 -13.84
C MET A 206 -38.70 24.27 -13.67
N HIS A 207 -38.81 24.88 -12.48
CA HIS A 207 -38.91 26.33 -12.30
C HIS A 207 -38.93 26.74 -10.82
N THR A 208 -38.70 28.04 -10.59
CA THR A 208 -38.73 28.76 -9.30
C THR A 208 -37.77 28.27 -8.20
N ALA A 209 -36.69 29.03 -8.00
CA ALA A 209 -35.98 29.04 -6.73
C ALA A 209 -36.72 29.95 -5.73
N VAL A 210 -37.20 29.42 -4.61
CA VAL A 210 -37.57 30.20 -3.40
C VAL A 210 -37.70 29.27 -2.17
N THR A 211 -37.40 29.80 -0.99
CA THR A 211 -37.48 29.17 0.35
C THR A 211 -36.39 28.14 0.72
N ARG A 212 -35.69 28.39 1.83
CA ARG A 212 -34.68 27.51 2.45
C ARG A 212 -35.28 26.84 3.71
N LEU A 213 -36.34 26.05 3.54
CA LEU A 213 -37.03 25.30 4.61
C LEU A 213 -37.33 23.88 4.11
N HIS A 214 -37.38 22.90 5.03
CA HIS A 214 -37.43 21.44 4.77
C HIS A 214 -36.10 20.82 4.27
N LEU A 215 -35.07 20.88 5.12
CA LEU A 215 -33.84 20.06 5.01
C LEU A 215 -34.00 18.62 5.56
N SER A 216 -35.20 18.28 6.05
CA SER A 216 -35.57 16.98 6.61
C SER A 216 -35.72 15.90 5.54
N ASP A 217 -36.32 16.24 4.40
CA ASP A 217 -36.95 15.26 3.52
C ASP A 217 -35.93 14.53 2.61
N GLN A 218 -34.70 15.04 2.58
CA GLN A 218 -33.56 14.50 1.82
C GLN A 218 -32.79 13.38 2.53
N TRP A 219 -33.14 13.02 3.78
CA TRP A 219 -32.35 12.09 4.59
C TRP A 219 -33.21 11.02 5.28
N GLN A 220 -33.07 9.77 4.85
CA GLN A 220 -33.68 8.61 5.50
C GLN A 220 -32.75 8.08 6.61
N ALA A 221 -33.27 7.90 7.83
CA ALA A 221 -32.51 7.26 8.91
C ALA A 221 -32.25 5.79 8.60
N ILE A 222 -31.02 5.32 8.85
CA ILE A 222 -30.64 3.92 8.70
C ILE A 222 -30.92 3.20 10.03
N GLU A 223 -31.85 2.26 10.02
CA GLU A 223 -32.28 1.53 11.22
C GLU A 223 -31.10 0.76 11.86
N GLY A 224 -30.98 0.84 13.19
CA GLY A 224 -29.89 0.21 13.95
C GLY A 224 -28.51 0.87 13.84
N ALA A 225 -28.29 1.79 12.89
CA ALA A 225 -27.01 2.47 12.69
C ALA A 225 -26.78 3.62 13.70
N CYS A 226 -26.81 3.28 14.99
CA CYS A 226 -26.73 4.21 16.13
C CYS A 226 -25.32 4.27 16.75
N SER A 227 -24.27 4.11 15.92
CA SER A 227 -22.86 4.00 16.32
C SER A 227 -22.00 5.06 15.60
N PRO A 228 -20.85 5.49 16.15
CA PRO A 228 -19.86 6.25 15.38
C PRO A 228 -19.30 5.46 14.20
N LEU A 229 -19.38 4.12 14.21
CA LEU A 229 -19.03 3.25 13.09
C LEU A 229 -20.25 2.95 12.22
N TYR A 230 -20.07 2.92 10.90
CA TYR A 230 -21.02 2.33 9.95
C TYR A 230 -20.27 1.58 8.84
N THR A 231 -20.89 0.54 8.27
CA THR A 231 -20.37 -0.19 7.10
C THR A 231 -21.40 -0.09 5.99
N PRO A 232 -21.14 0.65 4.89
CA PRO A 232 -22.12 0.83 3.82
C PRO A 232 -22.48 -0.49 3.14
N THR A 233 -23.76 -0.66 2.82
CA THR A 233 -24.28 -1.86 2.16
C THR A 233 -24.44 -1.63 0.66
N ALA A 234 -24.73 -2.69 -0.11
CA ALA A 234 -25.08 -2.56 -1.53
C ALA A 234 -26.31 -1.66 -1.76
N ALA A 235 -27.22 -1.54 -0.77
CA ALA A 235 -28.40 -0.66 -0.81
C ALA A 235 -28.08 0.82 -0.51
N ASP A 236 -26.80 1.15 -0.31
CA ASP A 236 -26.31 2.51 -0.09
C ASP A 236 -25.37 2.98 -1.21
N LYS A 237 -25.01 2.09 -2.16
CA LYS A 237 -24.17 2.37 -3.34
C LYS A 237 -24.67 3.61 -4.09
N GLY A 238 -23.77 4.54 -4.37
CA GLY A 238 -24.06 5.78 -5.09
C GLY A 238 -24.80 6.85 -4.26
N LEU A 239 -25.40 6.53 -3.13
CA LEU A 239 -26.01 7.52 -2.22
C LEU A 239 -24.92 8.24 -1.42
N ARG A 240 -25.22 9.45 -0.93
CA ARG A 240 -24.43 10.06 0.15
C ARG A 240 -24.93 9.58 1.51
N LEU A 241 -24.02 9.47 2.47
CA LEU A 241 -24.31 9.21 3.88
C LEU A 241 -24.07 10.45 4.74
N ARG A 242 -24.90 10.63 5.76
CA ARG A 242 -24.76 11.66 6.81
C ARG A 242 -24.73 10.97 8.18
N VAL A 243 -23.79 11.35 9.02
CA VAL A 243 -23.78 10.98 10.44
C VAL A 243 -24.24 12.17 11.28
N GLN A 244 -25.04 11.89 12.30
CA GLN A 244 -25.39 12.82 13.38
C GLN A 244 -24.72 12.37 14.68
N CYS A 245 -24.18 13.32 15.43
CA CYS A 245 -23.81 13.15 16.84
C CYS A 245 -24.61 14.16 17.68
N VAL A 246 -25.31 13.67 18.71
CA VAL A 246 -25.85 14.49 19.79
C VAL A 246 -24.94 14.32 21.01
N PRO A 247 -24.12 15.33 21.37
CA PRO A 247 -23.36 15.26 22.61
C PRO A 247 -24.32 15.24 23.79
N ALA A 248 -24.05 14.38 24.77
CA ALA A 248 -24.85 14.28 25.98
C ALA A 248 -23.95 14.13 27.20
N ARG A 249 -24.54 14.36 28.37
CA ARG A 249 -23.94 14.05 29.67
C ARG A 249 -25.01 13.31 30.48
N SER A 250 -24.68 12.10 30.90
CA SER A 250 -25.50 11.30 31.81
C SER A 250 -25.61 11.97 33.18
N SER A 251 -26.71 11.71 33.90
CA SER A 251 -26.94 12.28 35.23
C SER A 251 -25.89 11.80 36.22
N SER A 252 -25.23 12.72 36.93
CA SER A 252 -24.21 12.39 37.94
C SER A 252 -24.39 13.21 39.22
N LEU A 253 -23.89 12.67 40.33
CA LEU A 253 -23.95 13.35 41.64
C LEU A 253 -23.10 14.65 41.70
N GLN A 254 -22.25 14.90 40.69
CA GLN A 254 -21.37 16.06 40.63
C GLN A 254 -21.78 17.09 39.56
N GLU A 255 -22.38 16.65 38.44
CA GLU A 255 -22.69 17.51 37.28
C GLU A 255 -24.20 17.65 36.98
N GLY A 256 -25.04 17.06 37.82
CA GLY A 256 -26.49 17.30 37.86
C GLY A 256 -27.33 16.35 37.00
N PRO A 257 -28.51 16.79 36.53
CA PRO A 257 -29.40 15.97 35.71
C PRO A 257 -28.78 15.67 34.33
N ALA A 258 -29.32 14.66 33.64
CA ALA A 258 -28.88 14.35 32.28
C ALA A 258 -29.24 15.49 31.31
N VAL A 259 -28.28 15.91 30.49
CA VAL A 259 -28.43 17.01 29.52
C VAL A 259 -27.96 16.56 28.14
N THR A 260 -28.60 17.06 27.09
CA THR A 260 -28.20 16.90 25.69
C THR A 260 -27.89 18.25 25.06
N GLY A 261 -26.84 18.31 24.23
CA GLY A 261 -26.49 19.49 23.46
C GLY A 261 -27.14 19.52 22.08
N ALA A 262 -26.78 20.54 21.29
CA ALA A 262 -27.20 20.65 19.90
C ALA A 262 -26.58 19.52 19.04
N PRO A 263 -27.33 18.94 18.08
CA PRO A 263 -26.79 17.95 17.16
C PRO A 263 -25.75 18.59 16.22
N VAL A 264 -24.69 17.85 15.93
CA VAL A 264 -23.74 18.15 14.85
C VAL A 264 -23.78 17.04 13.79
N TYR A 265 -23.45 17.40 12.56
CA TYR A 265 -23.54 16.52 11.41
C TYR A 265 -22.26 16.55 10.57
N ALA A 266 -21.91 15.40 9.99
CA ALA A 266 -20.92 15.31 8.90
C ALA A 266 -21.51 14.50 7.75
N GLU A 267 -21.07 14.79 6.53
CA GLU A 267 -21.49 14.12 5.30
C GLU A 267 -20.31 13.49 4.58
N THR A 268 -20.61 12.48 3.77
CA THR A 268 -19.66 11.72 2.95
C THR A 268 -19.78 12.10 1.47
N GLY A 269 -18.82 11.63 0.66
CA GLY A 269 -19.03 11.51 -0.78
C GLY A 269 -20.11 10.48 -1.11
N ARG A 270 -20.33 10.20 -2.40
CA ARG A 270 -21.17 9.07 -2.81
C ARG A 270 -20.47 7.76 -2.44
N VAL A 271 -21.21 6.79 -1.90
CA VAL A 271 -20.67 5.45 -1.59
C VAL A 271 -20.19 4.78 -2.87
N ALA A 272 -18.90 4.53 -2.96
CA ALA A 272 -18.25 3.85 -4.06
C ALA A 272 -18.52 2.34 -4.03
N GLU A 273 -18.53 1.74 -5.21
CA GLU A 273 -18.42 0.29 -5.36
C GLU A 273 -17.01 -0.17 -4.96
N GLY A 274 -16.91 -1.29 -4.24
CA GLY A 274 -15.63 -1.92 -3.94
C GLY A 274 -15.03 -2.65 -5.15
N PRO A 275 -13.84 -3.26 -5.01
CA PRO A 275 -13.36 -4.23 -6.00
C PRO A 275 -14.40 -5.35 -6.15
N PRO A 276 -14.68 -5.85 -7.38
CA PRO A 276 -15.71 -6.88 -7.62
C PRO A 276 -15.53 -8.16 -6.78
N VAL A 277 -14.29 -8.47 -6.39
CA VAL A 277 -13.94 -9.47 -5.38
C VAL A 277 -12.94 -8.83 -4.42
N PRO A 278 -13.19 -8.74 -3.10
CA PRO A 278 -12.20 -8.28 -2.12
C PRO A 278 -10.93 -9.14 -2.10
N ALA A 279 -9.77 -8.56 -1.75
CA ALA A 279 -8.49 -9.29 -1.66
C ALA A 279 -8.62 -10.60 -0.86
N ALA A 280 -9.11 -10.49 0.37
CA ALA A 280 -9.18 -11.61 1.29
C ALA A 280 -10.41 -12.53 1.12
N ALA A 281 -11.26 -12.35 0.10
CA ALA A 281 -12.57 -13.01 0.03
C ALA A 281 -12.53 -14.56 0.16
N ALA A 282 -11.63 -15.23 -0.56
CA ALA A 282 -11.46 -16.68 -0.46
C ALA A 282 -10.86 -17.12 0.89
N ARG A 283 -10.02 -16.26 1.49
CA ARG A 283 -9.37 -16.51 2.79
C ARG A 283 -10.36 -16.31 3.94
N HIS A 284 -11.25 -15.33 3.84
CA HIS A 284 -12.36 -15.07 4.78
C HIS A 284 -13.35 -16.24 4.91
N ALA A 285 -13.52 -17.05 3.86
CA ALA A 285 -14.34 -18.27 3.93
C ALA A 285 -13.78 -19.31 4.91
N HIS A 286 -12.45 -19.36 5.08
CA HIS A 286 -11.77 -20.25 6.03
C HIS A 286 -11.74 -19.67 7.45
N THR A 287 -11.93 -18.34 7.59
CA THR A 287 -11.85 -17.62 8.86
C THR A 287 -13.20 -17.05 9.32
N SER A 288 -14.31 -17.61 8.82
CA SER A 288 -15.68 -17.11 9.07
C SER A 288 -16.08 -17.11 10.55
N SER A 289 -15.45 -17.95 11.37
CA SER A 289 -15.55 -17.97 12.83
C SER A 289 -14.20 -17.65 13.50
N PRO A 290 -14.18 -17.02 14.70
CA PRO A 290 -12.99 -16.93 15.53
C PRO A 290 -12.44 -18.30 15.92
N ALA A 291 -11.14 -18.38 16.24
CA ALA A 291 -10.53 -19.62 16.74
C ALA A 291 -11.08 -19.98 18.14
N SER A 292 -11.46 -21.24 18.35
CA SER A 292 -12.03 -21.72 19.63
C SER A 292 -10.99 -21.78 20.75
N PRO A 293 -11.28 -21.28 21.97
CA PRO A 293 -10.41 -21.47 23.14
C PRO A 293 -10.15 -22.97 23.42
N PRO A 294 -8.94 -23.36 23.88
CA PRO A 294 -7.80 -22.50 24.25
C PRO A 294 -6.96 -22.02 23.04
N GLY A 295 -7.34 -22.35 21.81
CA GLY A 295 -6.70 -21.81 20.61
C GLY A 295 -6.93 -20.31 20.42
N PHE A 296 -6.16 -19.71 19.52
CA PHE A 296 -6.23 -18.28 19.16
C PHE A 296 -5.69 -18.03 17.75
N ARG A 297 -6.25 -17.06 17.04
CA ARG A 297 -5.83 -16.67 15.68
C ARG A 297 -4.96 -15.42 15.68
N VAL A 298 -3.89 -15.44 14.89
CA VAL A 298 -2.90 -14.37 14.74
C VAL A 298 -2.84 -13.92 13.27
N VAL A 299 -2.75 -12.61 13.05
CA VAL A 299 -2.45 -11.99 11.75
C VAL A 299 -1.16 -11.17 11.86
N THR A 300 -0.29 -11.22 10.85
CA THR A 300 0.74 -10.19 10.62
C THR A 300 0.63 -9.61 9.21
N TYR A 301 0.83 -8.31 9.04
CA TYR A 301 0.59 -7.62 7.76
C TYR A 301 1.30 -6.25 7.71
N ASN A 302 2.29 -6.10 6.82
CA ASN A 302 2.74 -4.78 6.40
C ASN A 302 1.64 -4.15 5.51
N ILE A 303 1.12 -2.99 5.90
CA ILE A 303 -0.05 -2.38 5.25
C ILE A 303 0.30 -1.27 4.25
N LEU A 304 1.60 -1.05 4.00
CA LEU A 304 2.17 0.02 3.17
C LEU A 304 1.76 1.43 3.65
N ALA A 305 2.69 2.22 4.17
CA ALA A 305 2.37 3.55 4.72
C ALA A 305 1.91 4.52 3.61
N ASP A 306 0.94 5.38 3.91
CA ASP A 306 0.38 6.31 2.94
C ASP A 306 1.45 7.28 2.40
N GLN A 307 2.38 7.71 3.26
CA GLN A 307 3.51 8.55 2.86
C GLN A 307 4.44 7.90 1.82
N TYR A 308 4.56 6.57 1.79
CA TYR A 308 5.35 5.86 0.78
C TYR A 308 4.49 5.60 -0.46
N ALA A 309 3.26 5.08 -0.27
CA ALA A 309 2.28 4.78 -1.32
C ALA A 309 2.00 5.94 -2.29
N THR A 310 1.98 7.19 -1.79
CA THR A 310 1.62 8.39 -2.58
C THR A 310 2.80 9.31 -2.89
N SER A 311 4.04 8.87 -2.68
CA SER A 311 5.22 9.65 -3.08
C SER A 311 5.37 9.70 -4.62
N GLU A 312 6.00 10.75 -5.16
CA GLU A 312 6.19 10.88 -6.61
C GLU A 312 6.96 9.68 -7.17
N HIS A 313 8.09 9.30 -6.54
CA HIS A 313 8.86 8.12 -6.91
C HIS A 313 8.04 6.83 -6.86
N ALA A 314 7.18 6.64 -5.85
CA ALA A 314 6.37 5.44 -5.76
C ALA A 314 5.31 5.37 -6.87
N LEU A 315 4.66 6.50 -7.19
CA LEU A 315 3.65 6.56 -8.26
C LEU A 315 4.25 6.49 -9.68
N THR A 316 5.50 6.91 -9.88
CA THR A 316 6.17 6.93 -11.20
C THR A 316 7.11 5.75 -11.45
N HIS A 317 7.59 5.08 -10.41
CA HIS A 317 8.55 3.97 -10.51
C HIS A 317 8.09 2.69 -9.80
N LEU A 318 7.95 2.69 -8.47
CA LEU A 318 7.70 1.46 -7.69
C LEU A 318 6.35 0.80 -8.02
N PHE A 319 5.30 1.61 -8.09
CA PHE A 319 3.91 1.19 -8.24
C PHE A 319 3.25 1.76 -9.50
N ALA A 320 4.04 2.12 -10.53
CA ALA A 320 3.57 2.74 -11.77
C ALA A 320 2.56 1.89 -12.60
N TYR A 321 2.35 0.64 -12.22
CA TYR A 321 1.32 -0.26 -12.74
C TYR A 321 -0.03 -0.12 -12.02
N CYS A 322 -0.07 0.46 -10.83
CA CYS A 322 -1.28 0.69 -10.05
C CYS A 322 -1.84 2.10 -10.32
N PRO A 323 -3.07 2.23 -10.83
CA PRO A 323 -3.70 3.53 -11.03
C PRO A 323 -3.76 4.36 -9.72
N PRO A 324 -3.31 5.63 -9.70
CA PRO A 324 -3.12 6.39 -8.46
C PRO A 324 -4.34 6.47 -7.53
N GLN A 325 -5.57 6.46 -8.07
CA GLN A 325 -6.79 6.47 -7.26
C GLN A 325 -6.97 5.22 -6.36
N PHE A 326 -6.21 4.14 -6.61
CA PHE A 326 -6.18 2.95 -5.76
C PHE A 326 -4.99 2.96 -4.78
N MET A 327 -3.97 3.78 -5.02
CA MET A 327 -2.87 4.05 -4.08
C MET A 327 -3.31 4.97 -2.94
N GLU A 328 -4.34 5.78 -3.18
CA GLU A 328 -4.93 6.72 -2.22
C GLU A 328 -5.34 6.10 -0.88
N ALA A 329 -5.02 6.83 0.20
CA ALA A 329 -5.35 6.48 1.58
C ALA A 329 -6.87 6.29 1.82
N SER A 330 -7.70 6.89 0.96
CA SER A 330 -9.15 6.74 0.97
C SER A 330 -9.63 5.39 0.41
N HIS A 331 -8.87 4.77 -0.50
CA HIS A 331 -9.16 3.45 -1.09
C HIS A 331 -8.52 2.32 -0.29
N ARG A 332 -7.24 2.45 0.08
CA ARG A 332 -6.49 1.36 0.72
C ARG A 332 -6.94 1.05 2.15
N ARG A 333 -7.01 2.08 3.02
CA ARG A 333 -7.32 1.87 4.46
C ARG A 333 -8.64 1.12 4.72
N PRO A 334 -9.75 1.39 4.01
CA PRO A 334 -10.99 0.65 4.22
C PRO A 334 -10.95 -0.81 3.74
N LEU A 335 -10.16 -1.12 2.71
CA LEU A 335 -9.90 -2.50 2.28
C LEU A 335 -9.02 -3.25 3.30
N ILE A 336 -7.97 -2.61 3.82
CA ILE A 336 -7.13 -3.15 4.92
C ILE A 336 -7.98 -3.46 6.14
N ALA A 337 -8.89 -2.54 6.53
CA ALA A 337 -9.78 -2.75 7.67
C ALA A 337 -10.81 -3.87 7.41
N GLN A 338 -11.38 -3.97 6.20
CA GLN A 338 -12.26 -5.08 5.81
C GLN A 338 -11.52 -6.43 5.86
N GLU A 339 -10.31 -6.49 5.32
CA GLU A 339 -9.45 -7.68 5.33
C GLU A 339 -9.14 -8.14 6.75
N VAL A 340 -8.58 -7.26 7.59
CA VAL A 340 -8.16 -7.59 8.96
C VAL A 340 -9.34 -8.03 9.84
N LEU A 341 -10.51 -7.39 9.69
CA LEU A 341 -11.70 -7.76 10.47
C LEU A 341 -12.29 -9.11 10.06
N GLY A 342 -12.36 -9.40 8.75
CA GLY A 342 -12.92 -10.66 8.24
C GLY A 342 -12.08 -11.91 8.57
N TYR A 343 -10.82 -11.75 8.98
CA TYR A 343 -10.04 -12.85 9.55
C TYR A 343 -10.54 -13.31 10.93
N ASN A 344 -11.41 -12.56 11.61
CA ASN A 344 -11.90 -12.86 12.96
C ASN A 344 -10.76 -13.12 13.97
N ALA A 345 -9.58 -12.54 13.74
CA ALA A 345 -8.37 -12.80 14.51
C ALA A 345 -8.50 -12.39 15.99
N ASP A 346 -7.75 -13.04 16.87
CA ASP A 346 -7.67 -12.68 18.29
C ASP A 346 -6.51 -11.73 18.58
N VAL A 347 -5.46 -11.77 17.73
CA VAL A 347 -4.28 -10.89 17.71
C VAL A 347 -3.99 -10.44 16.28
N VAL A 348 -3.62 -9.17 16.10
CA VAL A 348 -3.19 -8.60 14.81
C VAL A 348 -1.93 -7.75 15.04
N CYS A 349 -0.87 -8.03 14.29
CA CYS A 349 0.36 -7.26 14.23
C CYS A 349 0.42 -6.54 12.88
N LEU A 350 0.47 -5.21 12.88
CA LEU A 350 0.62 -4.42 11.65
C LEU A 350 1.97 -3.71 11.64
N GLN A 351 2.51 -3.55 10.43
CA GLN A 351 3.70 -2.76 10.12
C GLN A 351 3.32 -1.64 9.12
N GLU A 352 4.09 -0.55 9.11
CA GLU A 352 3.82 0.65 8.28
C GLU A 352 2.47 1.33 8.52
N VAL A 353 2.07 1.44 9.79
CA VAL A 353 0.86 2.17 10.16
C VAL A 353 1.21 3.64 10.37
N ASP A 354 0.71 4.55 9.54
CA ASP A 354 0.83 6.00 9.79
C ASP A 354 0.18 6.36 11.15
N GLU A 355 0.87 7.13 12.00
CA GLU A 355 0.41 7.51 13.36
C GLU A 355 -1.00 8.13 13.32
N LYS A 356 -1.22 9.02 12.36
CA LYS A 356 -2.51 9.68 12.15
C LYS A 356 -3.59 8.70 11.68
N ALA A 357 -3.24 7.70 10.87
CA ALA A 357 -4.16 6.66 10.43
C ALA A 357 -4.52 5.70 11.58
N PHE A 358 -3.56 5.34 12.43
CA PHE A 358 -3.82 4.59 13.66
C PHE A 358 -4.83 5.33 14.54
N HIS A 359 -4.53 6.57 14.94
CA HIS A 359 -5.37 7.29 15.90
C HIS A 359 -6.74 7.72 15.37
N THR A 360 -6.86 8.05 14.08
CA THR A 360 -8.12 8.58 13.50
C THR A 360 -8.98 7.53 12.79
N TYR A 361 -8.42 6.38 12.40
CA TYR A 361 -9.14 5.36 11.64
C TYR A 361 -8.98 3.95 12.21
N PHE A 362 -7.78 3.34 12.15
CA PHE A 362 -7.62 1.92 12.47
C PHE A 362 -7.95 1.58 13.92
N ASN A 363 -7.44 2.33 14.90
CA ASN A 363 -7.74 2.07 16.31
C ASN A 363 -9.23 2.31 16.66
N PRO A 364 -9.90 3.39 16.24
CA PRO A 364 -11.36 3.53 16.39
C PRO A 364 -12.16 2.36 15.80
N VAL A 365 -11.82 1.89 14.60
CA VAL A 365 -12.47 0.74 13.94
C VAL A 365 -12.25 -0.56 14.73
N MET A 366 -10.99 -0.87 15.08
CA MET A 366 -10.62 -2.08 15.81
C MET A 366 -11.19 -2.08 17.24
N GLN A 367 -11.26 -0.93 17.92
CA GLN A 367 -11.90 -0.81 19.24
C GLN A 367 -13.39 -1.13 19.18
N HIS A 368 -14.10 -0.70 18.13
CA HIS A 368 -15.51 -1.06 17.94
C HIS A 368 -15.70 -2.56 17.67
N ALA A 369 -14.72 -3.19 17.01
CA ALA A 369 -14.66 -4.65 16.82
C ALA A 369 -14.19 -5.45 18.07
N GLY A 370 -14.02 -4.79 19.23
CA GLY A 370 -13.70 -5.43 20.52
C GLY A 370 -12.21 -5.61 20.82
N PHE A 371 -11.33 -5.01 20.03
CA PHE A 371 -9.88 -5.02 20.29
C PHE A 371 -9.44 -3.91 21.24
N GLU A 372 -8.27 -4.10 21.84
CA GLU A 372 -7.41 -3.01 22.31
C GLU A 372 -6.25 -2.84 21.31
N GLY A 373 -5.93 -1.60 20.96
CA GLY A 373 -4.80 -1.26 20.08
C GLY A 373 -3.67 -0.56 20.82
N ARG A 374 -2.44 -0.88 20.46
CA ARG A 374 -1.18 -0.22 20.87
C ARG A 374 -0.40 0.16 19.62
N TYR A 375 0.26 1.32 19.63
CA TYR A 375 1.02 1.85 18.50
C TYR A 375 2.34 2.44 18.97
N THR A 376 3.40 2.19 18.19
CA THR A 376 4.75 2.67 18.44
C THR A 376 5.32 3.20 17.13
N ASN A 377 5.45 4.53 17.02
CA ASN A 377 6.04 5.19 15.86
C ASN A 377 7.54 4.86 15.76
N LYS A 378 8.11 4.78 14.55
CA LYS A 378 9.57 4.69 14.35
C LYS A 378 10.26 5.94 14.92
N ALA A 379 11.53 5.81 15.27
CA ALA A 379 12.27 6.93 15.86
C ALA A 379 12.52 8.08 14.85
N GLY A 380 12.71 9.31 15.34
CA GLY A 380 13.08 10.45 14.51
C GLY A 380 11.90 11.23 13.92
N LYS A 381 11.88 11.38 12.58
CA LYS A 381 10.89 12.19 11.84
C LYS A 381 9.84 11.36 11.07
N THR A 382 9.99 10.04 11.06
CA THR A 382 9.10 9.12 10.34
C THR A 382 7.67 9.22 10.89
N ALA A 383 6.66 9.19 10.02
CA ALA A 383 5.25 9.31 10.43
C ALA A 383 4.53 7.95 10.58
N GLU A 384 5.24 6.83 10.40
CA GLU A 384 4.73 5.45 10.50
C GLU A 384 5.54 4.58 11.45
N GLY A 385 4.88 3.55 11.96
CA GLY A 385 5.51 2.50 12.75
C GLY A 385 4.67 1.24 12.85
N SER A 386 4.71 0.60 14.02
CA SER A 386 4.08 -0.71 14.24
C SER A 386 2.87 -0.61 15.15
N ALA A 387 1.86 -1.47 14.94
CA ALA A 387 0.69 -1.58 15.80
C ALA A 387 0.41 -3.03 16.22
N ILE A 388 0.03 -3.24 17.47
CA ILE A 388 -0.52 -4.49 17.98
C ILE A 388 -1.99 -4.26 18.35
N PHE A 389 -2.87 -5.14 17.90
CA PHE A 389 -4.25 -5.25 18.36
C PHE A 389 -4.52 -6.62 18.98
N PHE A 390 -5.24 -6.67 20.11
CA PHE A 390 -5.69 -7.94 20.71
C PHE A 390 -7.13 -7.86 21.23
N ARG A 391 -7.91 -8.93 21.09
CA ARG A 391 -9.33 -8.97 21.54
C ARG A 391 -9.41 -8.95 23.06
N ARG A 392 -10.08 -7.94 23.62
CA ARG A 392 -10.25 -7.77 25.09
C ARG A 392 -11.00 -8.91 25.78
N ILE A 393 -11.83 -9.64 25.03
CA ILE A 393 -12.57 -10.82 25.53
C ILE A 393 -11.74 -12.11 25.51
N ARG A 394 -10.50 -12.06 24.99
CA ARG A 394 -9.58 -13.19 24.83
C ARG A 394 -8.26 -12.98 25.53
N PHE A 395 -7.76 -11.75 25.55
CA PHE A 395 -6.47 -11.39 26.14
C PHE A 395 -6.54 -10.10 26.97
N ARG A 396 -5.78 -10.09 28.07
CA ARG A 396 -5.45 -8.92 28.88
C ARG A 396 -3.94 -8.69 28.81
N ALA A 397 -3.52 -7.46 28.47
CA ALA A 397 -2.11 -7.09 28.59
C ALA A 397 -1.71 -6.98 30.08
N LEU A 398 -0.59 -7.60 30.45
CA LEU A 398 0.02 -7.50 31.78
C LEU A 398 1.17 -6.49 31.79
N ALA A 399 2.00 -6.52 30.75
CA ALA A 399 3.10 -5.58 30.55
C ALA A 399 3.24 -5.24 29.05
N VAL A 400 3.73 -4.04 28.77
CA VAL A 400 4.09 -3.58 27.43
C VAL A 400 5.49 -2.97 27.53
N LYS A 401 6.40 -3.32 26.62
CA LYS A 401 7.70 -2.67 26.47
C LYS A 401 7.90 -2.29 25.00
N GLU A 402 8.15 -1.02 24.77
CA GLU A 402 8.55 -0.51 23.46
C GLU A 402 10.08 -0.53 23.36
N LEU A 403 10.60 -0.99 22.23
CA LEU A 403 12.02 -1.02 21.93
C LEU A 403 12.31 -0.08 20.75
N ARG A 404 13.26 0.83 20.94
CA ARG A 404 13.81 1.70 19.90
C ARG A 404 15.25 1.28 19.71
N MET A 405 15.57 0.67 18.57
CA MET A 405 16.79 -0.16 18.49
C MET A 405 18.06 0.70 18.54
N ASN A 406 18.05 1.90 17.97
CA ASN A 406 19.12 2.88 18.10
C ASN A 406 19.37 3.32 19.55
N GLU A 407 18.30 3.61 20.31
CA GLU A 407 18.38 3.97 21.73
C GLU A 407 18.89 2.78 22.58
N LEU A 408 18.42 1.56 22.29
CA LEU A 408 18.85 0.32 22.96
C LEU A 408 20.33 0.00 22.70
N PHE A 409 20.80 0.10 21.45
CA PHE A 409 22.22 -0.14 21.13
C PHE A 409 23.14 0.94 21.70
N ALA A 410 22.67 2.18 21.85
CA ALA A 410 23.39 3.23 22.57
C ALA A 410 23.51 2.91 24.07
N ASP A 411 22.43 2.43 24.72
CA ASP A 411 22.45 2.03 26.14
C ASP A 411 23.34 0.80 26.39
N ILE A 412 23.29 -0.22 25.52
CA ILE A 412 24.17 -1.41 25.58
C ILE A 412 25.66 -1.02 25.54
N LEU A 413 26.02 0.02 24.78
CA LEU A 413 27.39 0.54 24.71
C LEU A 413 27.77 1.43 25.90
N ALA A 414 26.83 2.19 26.45
CA ALA A 414 27.07 3.08 27.59
C ALA A 414 27.10 2.33 28.93
N ASN A 415 26.25 1.31 29.09
CA ASN A 415 26.01 0.58 30.33
C ASN A 415 26.20 -0.95 30.16
N PRO A 416 27.38 -1.43 29.72
CA PRO A 416 27.61 -2.85 29.41
C PRO A 416 27.61 -3.73 30.68
N SER A 417 26.48 -4.38 30.95
CA SER A 417 26.34 -5.35 32.04
C SER A 417 26.92 -6.71 31.66
N ALA A 418 27.98 -7.15 32.36
CA ALA A 418 28.66 -8.43 32.16
C ALA A 418 27.79 -9.67 32.46
N HIS A 419 26.58 -9.50 33.00
CA HIS A 419 25.60 -10.57 33.22
C HIS A 419 24.40 -10.51 32.26
N SER A 420 24.39 -9.56 31.32
CA SER A 420 23.35 -9.45 30.28
C SER A 420 23.73 -10.26 29.03
N ILE A 421 22.72 -10.83 28.36
CA ILE A 421 22.85 -11.46 27.04
C ILE A 421 23.42 -10.46 26.02
N HIS A 422 23.13 -9.16 26.18
CA HIS A 422 23.64 -8.07 25.33
C HIS A 422 25.16 -7.87 25.41
N SER A 423 25.83 -8.39 26.44
CA SER A 423 27.30 -8.30 26.59
C SER A 423 28.06 -8.92 25.41
N GLN A 424 27.46 -9.91 24.73
CA GLN A 424 27.98 -10.54 23.51
C GLN A 424 28.23 -9.52 22.38
N PHE A 425 27.43 -8.45 22.30
CA PHE A 425 27.58 -7.44 21.24
C PHE A 425 28.75 -6.49 21.49
N VAL A 426 29.11 -6.24 22.76
CA VAL A 426 29.97 -5.12 23.16
C VAL A 426 31.35 -5.16 22.49
N PRO A 427 32.10 -6.29 22.45
CA PRO A 427 33.41 -6.33 21.78
C PRO A 427 33.32 -6.09 20.28
N PHE A 428 32.28 -6.63 19.62
CA PHE A 428 32.07 -6.49 18.18
C PHE A 428 31.69 -5.05 17.79
N LEU A 429 30.79 -4.43 18.56
CA LEU A 429 30.42 -3.02 18.36
C LEU A 429 31.61 -2.08 18.63
N GLN A 430 32.41 -2.33 19.68
CA GLN A 430 33.62 -1.56 19.96
C GLN A 430 34.68 -1.70 18.86
N SER A 431 34.75 -2.84 18.16
CA SER A 431 35.64 -3.03 17.01
C SER A 431 35.17 -2.35 15.71
N SER A 432 33.91 -1.92 15.62
CA SER A 432 33.33 -1.36 14.38
C SER A 432 32.57 -0.04 14.61
N PRO A 433 33.28 1.11 14.67
CA PRO A 433 32.66 2.44 14.78
C PRO A 433 31.68 2.76 13.65
N ALA A 434 31.89 2.22 12.44
CA ALA A 434 30.98 2.39 11.32
C ALA A 434 29.63 1.67 11.53
N LEU A 435 29.64 0.49 12.17
CA LEU A 435 28.42 -0.23 12.55
C LEU A 435 27.69 0.50 13.68
N VAL A 436 28.40 1.02 14.68
CA VAL A 436 27.81 1.86 15.74
C VAL A 436 27.16 3.13 15.16
N GLN A 437 27.79 3.76 14.16
CA GLN A 437 27.21 4.90 13.46
C GLN A 437 25.95 4.51 12.65
N ALA A 438 25.93 3.33 12.02
CA ALA A 438 24.73 2.84 11.32
C ALA A 438 23.59 2.55 12.31
N LEU A 439 23.86 1.80 13.38
CA LEU A 439 22.87 1.45 14.41
C LEU A 439 22.28 2.67 15.11
N SER A 440 23.04 3.77 15.27
CA SER A 440 22.49 5.01 15.85
C SER A 440 21.52 5.75 14.91
N ARG A 441 21.59 5.50 13.60
CA ARG A 441 20.72 6.10 12.57
C ARG A 441 19.51 5.24 12.18
N VAL A 442 19.61 3.91 12.26
CA VAL A 442 18.50 3.00 11.90
C VAL A 442 17.34 3.14 12.90
N THR A 443 16.18 3.60 12.42
CA THR A 443 15.01 3.96 13.23
C THR A 443 14.07 2.78 13.57
N THR A 444 14.50 1.54 13.36
CA THR A 444 13.73 0.32 13.69
C THR A 444 13.18 0.34 15.11
N VAL A 445 11.93 -0.07 15.24
CA VAL A 445 11.26 -0.30 16.54
C VAL A 445 10.73 -1.72 16.64
N ALA A 446 10.55 -2.18 17.88
CA ALA A 446 9.78 -3.38 18.18
C ALA A 446 8.84 -3.16 19.38
N GLN A 447 7.75 -3.91 19.39
CA GLN A 447 6.72 -3.86 20.42
C GLN A 447 6.70 -5.22 21.12
N LEU A 448 6.93 -5.25 22.44
CA LEU A 448 6.76 -6.44 23.28
C LEU A 448 5.50 -6.27 24.13
N THR A 449 4.59 -7.23 24.08
CA THR A 449 3.38 -7.24 24.94
C THR A 449 3.19 -8.61 25.58
N LEU A 450 3.09 -8.65 26.91
CA LEU A 450 2.69 -9.85 27.64
C LEU A 450 1.16 -9.95 27.66
N LEU A 451 0.60 -10.87 26.89
CA LEU A 451 -0.84 -11.13 26.79
C LEU A 451 -1.23 -12.37 27.59
N GLN A 452 -2.01 -12.18 28.65
CA GLN A 452 -2.62 -13.26 29.42
C GLN A 452 -3.99 -13.63 28.82
N PRO A 453 -4.27 -14.90 28.50
CA PRO A 453 -5.60 -15.38 28.13
C PRO A 453 -6.65 -15.10 29.20
N VAL A 454 -7.85 -14.68 28.79
CA VAL A 454 -9.01 -14.43 29.65
C VAL A 454 -10.29 -14.95 29.00
N GLY A 455 -11.34 -15.12 29.82
CA GLY A 455 -12.64 -15.62 29.38
C GLY A 455 -12.81 -17.14 29.54
N ALA A 456 -13.95 -17.66 29.06
CA ALA A 456 -14.25 -19.09 29.16
C ALA A 456 -13.35 -19.92 28.23
N GLY A 457 -12.81 -21.03 28.74
CA GLY A 457 -11.89 -21.90 27.99
C GLY A 457 -10.47 -21.33 27.80
N ALA A 458 -10.13 -20.23 28.48
CA ALA A 458 -8.77 -19.69 28.51
C ALA A 458 -7.79 -20.68 29.16
N SER A 459 -6.59 -20.83 28.60
CA SER A 459 -5.52 -21.62 29.21
C SER A 459 -4.89 -20.87 30.39
N LEU A 460 -4.98 -21.42 31.60
CA LEU A 460 -4.41 -20.81 32.82
C LEU A 460 -2.87 -20.85 32.85
N GLU A 461 -2.25 -21.80 32.13
CA GLU A 461 -0.79 -21.84 31.89
C GLU A 461 -0.36 -21.02 30.66
N GLY A 462 -1.32 -20.54 29.87
CA GLY A 462 -1.04 -19.70 28.72
C GLY A 462 -0.66 -18.30 29.17
N THR A 463 0.43 -17.76 28.64
CA THR A 463 0.72 -16.31 28.58
C THR A 463 1.69 -16.11 27.44
N LEU A 464 1.40 -15.13 26.58
CA LEU A 464 2.12 -14.90 25.34
C LEU A 464 3.05 -13.69 25.51
N CYS A 465 4.34 -13.85 25.24
CA CYS A 465 5.20 -12.73 24.92
C CYS A 465 5.07 -12.49 23.41
N LEU A 466 4.22 -11.53 23.04
CA LEU A 466 4.00 -11.14 21.65
C LEU A 466 5.03 -10.07 21.26
N LEU A 467 5.80 -10.34 20.21
CA LEU A 467 6.72 -9.38 19.59
C LEU A 467 6.18 -8.96 18.21
N ASN A 468 6.17 -7.67 17.92
CA ASN A 468 5.92 -7.09 16.59
C ASN A 468 7.08 -6.16 16.18
N THR A 469 7.54 -6.22 14.93
CA THR A 469 8.58 -5.31 14.41
C THR A 469 8.49 -5.11 12.89
N HIS A 470 9.21 -4.10 12.39
CA HIS A 470 9.57 -3.90 10.99
C HIS A 470 11.09 -3.65 10.96
N LEU A 471 11.88 -4.63 10.48
CA LEU A 471 13.35 -4.57 10.41
C LEU A 471 13.88 -3.72 9.25
N PHE A 472 15.14 -3.30 9.31
CA PHE A 472 15.71 -2.35 8.35
C PHE A 472 15.79 -2.90 6.90
N PHE A 473 15.10 -2.22 5.98
CA PHE A 473 14.87 -2.65 4.60
C PHE A 473 16.13 -2.83 3.74
N HIS A 474 17.19 -2.05 3.99
CA HIS A 474 18.29 -1.93 3.05
C HIS A 474 18.92 -3.31 2.73
N PRO A 475 18.92 -3.78 1.46
CA PRO A 475 19.26 -5.17 1.13
C PRO A 475 20.63 -5.60 1.66
N ARG A 476 21.64 -4.73 1.52
CA ARG A 476 23.04 -4.97 1.94
C ARG A 476 23.28 -4.84 3.46
N ALA A 477 22.23 -4.80 4.29
CA ALA A 477 22.33 -4.64 5.74
C ALA A 477 21.89 -5.86 6.59
N PRO A 478 22.13 -7.13 6.20
CA PRO A 478 21.61 -8.30 6.94
C PRO A 478 22.16 -8.39 8.38
N HIS A 479 23.46 -8.12 8.56
CA HIS A 479 24.09 -7.97 9.89
C HIS A 479 23.36 -7.06 10.88
N ILE A 480 22.75 -5.94 10.43
CA ILE A 480 21.96 -5.05 11.29
C ILE A 480 20.65 -5.73 11.69
N ARG A 481 19.95 -6.37 10.74
CA ARG A 481 18.74 -7.14 11.03
C ARG A 481 19.02 -8.28 12.01
N THR A 482 20.13 -8.98 11.84
CA THR A 482 20.60 -10.06 12.70
C THR A 482 20.92 -9.60 14.13
N LEU A 483 21.62 -8.47 14.29
CA LEU A 483 21.83 -7.86 15.62
C LEU A 483 20.51 -7.36 16.24
N HIS A 484 19.63 -6.77 15.44
CA HIS A 484 18.32 -6.29 15.91
C HIS A 484 17.48 -7.46 16.44
N VAL A 485 17.39 -8.57 15.71
CA VAL A 485 16.73 -9.81 16.17
C VAL A 485 17.37 -10.35 17.44
N ALA A 486 18.70 -10.39 17.53
CA ALA A 486 19.39 -10.89 18.71
C ALA A 486 19.05 -10.07 19.98
N ALA A 487 19.07 -8.74 19.88
CA ALA A 487 18.71 -7.84 20.97
C ALA A 487 17.21 -7.93 21.31
N MET A 488 16.33 -8.03 20.31
CA MET A 488 14.88 -8.23 20.49
C MET A 488 14.57 -9.54 21.24
N LEU A 489 15.26 -10.64 20.93
CA LEU A 489 15.10 -11.93 21.63
C LEU A 489 15.61 -11.87 23.08
N ALA A 490 16.71 -11.17 23.34
CA ALA A 490 17.21 -10.94 24.69
C ALA A 490 16.24 -10.07 25.52
N GLU A 491 15.65 -9.04 24.93
CA GLU A 491 14.63 -8.18 25.57
C GLU A 491 13.30 -8.91 25.82
N ALA A 492 12.85 -9.72 24.87
CA ALA A 492 11.68 -10.59 25.03
C ALA A 492 11.87 -11.55 26.21
N ARG A 493 13.10 -12.07 26.38
CA ARG A 493 13.47 -12.95 27.49
C ARG A 493 13.49 -12.22 28.82
N ALA A 494 14.15 -11.06 28.89
CA ALA A 494 14.19 -10.24 30.10
C ALA A 494 12.78 -9.86 30.58
N LEU A 495 11.87 -9.51 29.65
CA LEU A 495 10.48 -9.23 29.96
C LEU A 495 9.75 -10.50 30.46
N ALA A 496 9.92 -11.65 29.79
CA ALA A 496 9.30 -12.92 30.19
C ALA A 496 9.78 -13.40 31.58
N ASP A 497 11.08 -13.34 31.87
CA ASP A 497 11.64 -13.69 33.17
C ASP A 497 11.18 -12.72 34.28
N SER A 498 11.01 -11.43 33.97
CA SER A 498 10.52 -10.46 34.96
C SER A 498 9.08 -10.72 35.43
N ALA A 499 8.24 -11.30 34.55
CA ALA A 499 6.85 -11.64 34.86
C ALA A 499 6.66 -13.09 35.35
N ALA A 500 7.63 -13.99 35.10
CA ALA A 500 7.53 -15.41 35.47
C ALA A 500 7.19 -15.68 36.96
N PRO A 501 7.64 -14.89 37.96
CA PRO A 501 7.27 -15.10 39.37
C PRO A 501 5.78 -14.90 39.69
N GLU A 502 5.03 -14.19 38.84
CA GLU A 502 3.59 -13.92 39.02
C GLU A 502 2.71 -14.83 38.15
N LEU A 503 3.30 -15.75 37.38
CA LEU A 503 2.61 -16.55 36.36
C LEU A 503 2.76 -18.06 36.63
N PRO A 504 1.72 -18.90 36.35
CA PRO A 504 1.82 -20.36 36.54
C PRO A 504 2.89 -21.04 35.68
N ARG A 505 3.29 -20.41 34.57
CA ARG A 505 4.30 -20.87 33.62
C ARG A 505 4.89 -19.65 32.92
N ALA A 506 6.20 -19.63 32.66
CA ALA A 506 6.85 -18.49 31.98
C ALA A 506 6.20 -18.19 30.61
N PRO A 507 6.08 -16.93 30.17
CA PRO A 507 5.48 -16.59 28.88
C PRO A 507 6.12 -17.33 27.70
N ALA A 508 5.32 -17.77 26.73
CA ALA A 508 5.80 -18.35 25.47
C ALA A 508 6.05 -17.25 24.44
N LEU A 509 7.15 -17.32 23.68
CA LEU A 509 7.44 -16.32 22.65
C LEU A 509 6.68 -16.58 21.34
N LEU A 510 6.09 -15.51 20.81
CA LEU A 510 5.59 -15.41 19.43
C LEU A 510 6.09 -14.11 18.80
N PHE A 511 6.96 -14.24 17.79
CA PHE A 511 7.63 -13.15 17.09
C PHE A 511 6.99 -12.95 15.73
N CYS A 512 6.28 -11.83 15.54
CA CYS A 512 5.67 -11.42 14.28
C CYS A 512 6.45 -10.22 13.70
N GLY A 513 6.42 -10.05 12.38
CA GLY A 513 6.89 -8.81 11.77
C GLY A 513 7.24 -8.93 10.30
N ASP A 514 7.46 -7.77 9.70
CA ASP A 514 8.26 -7.65 8.48
C ASP A 514 9.74 -7.71 8.91
N LEU A 515 10.43 -8.75 8.45
CA LEU A 515 11.83 -9.00 8.79
C LEU A 515 12.79 -8.52 7.69
N ASN A 516 12.31 -7.97 6.57
CA ASN A 516 13.11 -7.50 5.44
C ASN A 516 14.26 -8.45 5.05
N SER A 517 14.00 -9.76 5.15
CA SER A 517 14.97 -10.85 5.01
C SER A 517 14.32 -12.01 4.26
N ASP A 518 14.59 -12.12 2.97
CA ASP A 518 14.10 -13.20 2.12
C ASP A 518 15.04 -14.42 2.12
N LEU A 519 14.73 -15.40 1.27
CA LEU A 519 15.50 -16.63 1.06
C LEU A 519 16.15 -16.69 -0.34
N ASN A 520 16.12 -15.58 -1.11
CA ASN A 520 16.57 -15.53 -2.51
C ASN A 520 18.09 -15.74 -2.63
N ASP A 521 18.86 -15.21 -1.67
CA ASP A 521 20.31 -15.46 -1.53
C ASP A 521 20.65 -16.67 -0.64
N GLY A 522 19.65 -17.46 -0.26
CA GLY A 522 19.78 -18.49 0.78
C GLY A 522 19.41 -17.97 2.17
N MET A 523 19.79 -18.70 3.23
CA MET A 523 19.35 -18.40 4.60
C MET A 523 20.10 -17.19 5.18
N PRO A 524 19.42 -16.08 5.53
CA PRO A 524 20.03 -14.93 6.19
C PRO A 524 20.16 -15.14 7.70
N GLY A 525 21.15 -14.48 8.31
CA GLY A 525 21.51 -14.67 9.72
C GLY A 525 20.37 -14.39 10.70
N ALA A 526 19.45 -13.48 10.35
CA ALA A 526 18.29 -13.14 11.16
C ALA A 526 17.33 -14.33 11.32
N LEU A 527 17.06 -15.07 10.24
CA LEU A 527 16.18 -16.25 10.26
C LEU A 527 16.92 -17.49 10.78
N GLU A 528 18.20 -17.64 10.43
CA GLU A 528 19.06 -18.72 10.94
C GLU A 528 19.17 -18.66 12.48
N LEU A 529 19.38 -17.46 13.04
CA LEU A 529 19.43 -17.23 14.49
C LEU A 529 18.09 -17.53 15.17
N LEU A 530 16.95 -17.18 14.57
CA LEU A 530 15.61 -17.54 15.06
C LEU A 530 15.41 -19.07 15.06
N GLN A 531 15.88 -19.78 14.03
CA GLN A 531 15.69 -21.22 13.85
C GLN A 531 16.66 -22.09 14.67
N LYS A 532 17.88 -21.62 14.93
CA LYS A 532 18.93 -22.40 15.62
C LYS A 532 19.20 -21.96 17.06
N GLY A 533 18.85 -20.72 17.42
CA GLY A 533 19.21 -20.14 18.71
C GLY A 533 20.68 -19.73 18.84
N GLU A 534 21.48 -19.95 17.80
CA GLU A 534 22.87 -19.54 17.71
C GLU A 534 23.28 -19.26 16.25
N LEU A 535 24.25 -18.36 16.07
CA LEU A 535 24.83 -17.99 14.76
C LEU A 535 26.35 -17.90 14.90
N PRO A 536 27.15 -18.46 13.99
CA PRO A 536 28.61 -18.48 14.13
C PRO A 536 29.27 -17.17 13.67
N ALA A 537 30.53 -16.98 14.05
CA ALA A 537 31.30 -15.75 13.79
C ALA A 537 31.76 -15.61 12.33
N ASP A 538 31.70 -16.69 11.54
CA ASP A 538 32.03 -16.79 10.11
C ASP A 538 30.79 -16.78 9.21
N PHE A 539 29.61 -16.40 9.75
CA PHE A 539 28.38 -16.32 8.96
C PHE A 539 28.40 -15.16 7.95
N TRP A 540 27.88 -15.40 6.75
CA TRP A 540 28.03 -14.52 5.57
C TRP A 540 27.44 -13.10 5.74
N ASP A 541 26.43 -12.94 6.60
CA ASP A 541 25.90 -11.66 7.06
C ASP A 541 27.01 -10.66 7.44
N TRP A 542 28.02 -11.14 8.17
CA TRP A 542 29.09 -10.33 8.74
C TRP A 542 30.02 -9.77 7.66
N GLU A 543 30.35 -10.58 6.65
CA GLU A 543 31.14 -10.16 5.49
C GLU A 543 30.41 -9.10 4.66
N CYS A 544 29.10 -9.29 4.45
CA CYS A 544 28.26 -8.30 3.78
C CYS A 544 28.16 -6.99 4.58
N GLY A 545 28.08 -7.09 5.90
CA GLY A 545 28.07 -5.94 6.80
C GLY A 545 29.38 -5.15 6.81
N ALA A 546 30.53 -5.81 6.76
CA ALA A 546 31.82 -5.14 6.65
C ALA A 546 31.96 -4.28 5.38
N ALA A 547 31.17 -4.54 4.33
CA ALA A 547 31.12 -3.77 3.09
C ALA A 547 30.00 -2.70 3.05
N PHE A 548 29.15 -2.59 4.08
CA PHE A 548 28.06 -1.61 4.17
C PHE A 548 28.57 -0.26 4.70
N ARG A 549 28.09 0.88 4.17
CA ARG A 549 28.53 2.22 4.58
C ARG A 549 27.35 3.19 4.57
N PHE A 550 26.69 3.34 5.72
CA PHE A 550 25.45 4.11 5.88
C PHE A 550 25.45 5.44 5.11
N ALA A 551 26.43 6.34 5.31
CA ALA A 551 26.47 7.64 4.63
C ALA A 551 26.81 7.64 3.12
N ARG A 552 27.22 6.49 2.55
CA ARG A 552 27.44 6.30 1.10
C ARG A 552 26.24 5.61 0.45
N ASP A 553 25.59 4.72 1.19
CA ASP A 553 24.40 3.98 0.78
C ASP A 553 23.10 4.81 1.03
N GLU A 554 23.13 5.82 1.94
CA GLU A 554 22.09 6.88 2.12
C GLU A 554 21.82 7.63 0.80
N GLY A 555 22.84 7.82 -0.03
CA GLY A 555 22.71 8.42 -1.36
C GLY A 555 21.93 7.56 -2.38
N ALA A 556 21.33 6.44 -1.95
CA ALA A 556 20.47 5.57 -2.73
C ALA A 556 19.04 5.41 -2.14
N GLU A 557 18.63 6.27 -1.19
CA GLU A 557 17.32 6.21 -0.52
C GLU A 557 16.10 6.32 -1.47
N GLU A 558 16.27 6.79 -2.71
CA GLU A 558 15.20 6.92 -3.73
C GLU A 558 15.42 6.00 -4.96
N GLY A 559 15.91 4.78 -4.74
CA GLY A 559 16.00 3.77 -5.81
C GLY A 559 16.37 2.33 -5.41
N ALA A 560 16.64 2.06 -4.13
CA ALA A 560 17.25 0.81 -3.67
C ALA A 560 16.26 -0.31 -3.23
N ALA A 561 15.10 -0.44 -3.90
CA ALA A 561 14.21 -1.61 -3.74
C ALA A 561 14.59 -2.80 -4.65
N GLY A 562 15.39 -2.56 -5.70
CA GLY A 562 15.84 -3.59 -6.63
C GLY A 562 17.31 -3.98 -6.43
N ARG A 563 17.57 -5.28 -6.27
CA ARG A 563 18.87 -5.95 -6.37
C ARG A 563 19.91 -5.63 -5.29
N ALA A 564 19.82 -6.39 -4.19
CA ALA A 564 20.92 -7.28 -3.89
C ALA A 564 20.49 -8.71 -4.25
N SER A 565 21.31 -9.40 -5.05
CA SER A 565 21.35 -10.87 -5.06
C SER A 565 22.66 -11.36 -5.69
N SER A 566 23.13 -12.51 -5.22
CA SER A 566 24.33 -13.25 -5.63
C SER A 566 25.70 -12.60 -5.34
N ARG A 567 26.39 -13.19 -4.35
CA ARG A 567 27.84 -13.38 -4.38
C ARG A 567 28.12 -14.88 -4.30
N GLY A 568 28.99 -15.39 -5.18
CA GLY A 568 29.44 -16.78 -5.13
C GLY A 568 30.41 -17.01 -3.97
N ARG A 569 30.42 -18.24 -3.43
CA ARG A 569 31.46 -18.69 -2.49
C ARG A 569 32.77 -18.95 -3.24
N GLU A 570 33.80 -18.16 -2.97
CA GLU A 570 35.19 -18.61 -3.10
C GLU A 570 35.74 -18.96 -1.72
N SER A 571 36.30 -20.17 -1.59
CA SER A 571 36.90 -20.62 -0.32
C SER A 571 38.39 -20.25 -0.25
N GLY A 572 38.74 -19.27 0.57
CA GLY A 572 40.11 -19.16 1.11
C GLY A 572 40.93 -17.92 0.78
N ARG A 573 40.48 -16.74 1.27
CA ARG A 573 41.34 -15.63 1.77
C ARG A 573 40.49 -14.79 2.72
N GLY A 574 41.10 -14.27 3.79
CA GLY A 574 40.37 -13.46 4.78
C GLY A 574 39.95 -12.12 4.20
N SER A 575 38.73 -11.65 4.51
CA SER A 575 38.28 -10.32 4.11
C SER A 575 38.92 -9.26 5.00
N GLU A 576 39.75 -8.42 4.40
CA GLU A 576 40.26 -7.19 5.00
C GLU A 576 39.26 -6.04 4.78
N ASP A 577 39.21 -5.10 5.71
CA ASP A 577 38.49 -3.84 5.56
C ASP A 577 39.27 -2.84 4.68
N SER A 578 38.73 -1.62 4.52
CA SER A 578 39.38 -0.55 3.75
C SER A 578 40.73 -0.05 4.30
N ASN A 579 41.15 -0.51 5.49
CA ASN A 579 42.43 -0.20 6.12
C ASN A 579 43.37 -1.42 6.19
N GLY A 580 43.01 -2.57 5.62
CA GLY A 580 43.79 -3.82 5.72
C GLY A 580 43.53 -4.62 7.01
N GLN A 581 42.46 -4.32 7.76
CA GLN A 581 42.19 -4.94 9.05
C GLN A 581 41.23 -6.13 8.91
N GLN A 582 41.57 -7.27 9.52
CA GLN A 582 40.80 -8.51 9.39
C GLN A 582 39.40 -8.37 10.00
N VAL A 583 38.37 -8.65 9.20
CA VAL A 583 36.97 -8.62 9.66
C VAL A 583 36.72 -9.83 10.58
N HIS A 584 36.32 -9.56 11.82
CA HIS A 584 35.84 -10.57 12.76
C HIS A 584 34.34 -10.38 12.98
N GLY A 585 33.52 -11.33 12.53
CA GLY A 585 32.11 -11.43 12.92
C GLY A 585 31.97 -11.90 14.37
N VAL A 586 30.74 -11.98 14.86
CA VAL A 586 30.43 -12.34 16.25
C VAL A 586 29.64 -13.64 16.32
N HIS A 587 30.07 -14.56 17.19
CA HIS A 587 29.25 -15.71 17.55
C HIS A 587 28.14 -15.25 18.49
N LEU A 588 26.89 -15.39 18.06
CA LEU A 588 25.71 -15.01 18.84
C LEU A 588 25.02 -16.24 19.39
N LYS A 589 24.61 -16.17 20.66
CA LYS A 589 23.67 -17.12 21.25
C LYS A 589 22.49 -16.37 21.88
N VAL A 590 21.27 -16.79 21.54
CA VAL A 590 20.02 -16.18 21.98
C VAL A 590 19.22 -17.15 22.87
N PRO A 591 18.34 -16.65 23.76
CA PRO A 591 17.70 -17.48 24.79
C PRO A 591 16.47 -18.27 24.29
N TYR A 592 16.30 -18.39 22.97
CA TYR A 592 15.17 -19.04 22.32
C TYR A 592 15.62 -19.83 21.09
N GLN A 593 14.94 -20.94 20.81
CA GLN A 593 14.95 -21.59 19.50
C GLN A 593 13.50 -21.67 19.02
N LEU A 594 13.21 -21.04 17.87
CA LEU A 594 11.86 -20.88 17.35
C LEU A 594 11.67 -21.66 16.05
N ARG A 595 10.41 -21.73 15.60
CA ARG A 595 10.02 -22.32 14.31
C ARG A 595 9.12 -21.33 13.58
N SER A 596 9.27 -21.13 12.27
CA SER A 596 8.30 -20.33 11.53
C SER A 596 6.96 -21.07 11.42
N ALA A 597 5.86 -20.32 11.44
CA ALA A 597 4.51 -20.84 11.48
C ALA A 597 4.08 -21.50 10.16
N ASP A 598 4.58 -21.01 9.03
CA ASP A 598 4.43 -21.61 7.71
C ASP A 598 5.44 -22.75 7.45
N GLY A 599 6.52 -22.83 8.24
CA GLY A 599 7.63 -23.76 8.05
C GLY A 599 8.57 -23.41 6.87
N LEU A 600 8.67 -22.12 6.50
CA LEU A 600 9.44 -21.61 5.35
C LEU A 600 8.99 -22.24 4.02
N ARG A 601 7.67 -22.28 3.81
CA ARG A 601 6.99 -22.86 2.65
C ARG A 601 6.28 -21.83 1.77
N TYR A 602 6.06 -20.60 2.25
CA TYR A 602 5.53 -19.54 1.40
C TYR A 602 6.62 -19.00 0.47
N SER A 603 6.29 -18.87 -0.83
CA SER A 603 7.24 -18.41 -1.85
C SER A 603 7.52 -16.91 -1.76
N PHE A 604 6.53 -16.12 -1.35
CA PHE A 604 6.63 -14.69 -1.17
C PHE A 604 5.59 -14.17 -0.17
N SER A 605 5.80 -12.95 0.33
CA SER A 605 4.76 -12.14 0.98
C SER A 605 4.70 -10.73 0.37
N ASN A 606 5.83 -10.16 -0.05
CA ASN A 606 5.89 -8.96 -0.90
C ASN A 606 5.92 -9.37 -2.38
N TYR A 607 5.13 -8.71 -3.24
CA TYR A 607 4.99 -9.04 -4.67
C TYR A 607 4.84 -7.78 -5.56
N VAL A 608 5.95 -7.07 -5.78
CA VAL A 608 6.03 -5.85 -6.60
C VAL A 608 6.70 -6.09 -7.96
N ARG A 609 6.51 -5.18 -8.92
CA ARG A 609 7.21 -5.26 -10.20
C ARG A 609 8.73 -5.12 -10.02
N GLY A 610 9.45 -6.23 -10.13
CA GLY A 610 10.92 -6.27 -10.09
C GLY A 610 11.52 -6.73 -8.76
N TYR A 611 10.70 -6.99 -7.74
CA TYR A 611 11.12 -7.67 -6.52
C TYR A 611 10.00 -8.58 -5.99
N THR A 612 10.36 -9.75 -5.49
CA THR A 612 9.42 -10.72 -4.92
C THR A 612 10.18 -11.56 -3.90
N GLY A 613 9.59 -11.75 -2.71
CA GLY A 613 10.25 -12.47 -1.63
C GLY A 613 9.38 -12.61 -0.39
N LEU A 614 9.72 -13.60 0.45
CA LEU A 614 9.08 -13.79 1.75
C LEU A 614 9.77 -12.86 2.77
N LEU A 615 9.09 -11.78 3.14
CA LEU A 615 9.60 -10.77 4.08
C LEU A 615 8.88 -10.79 5.42
N ASP A 616 7.59 -11.13 5.42
CA ASP A 616 6.75 -11.25 6.61
C ASP A 616 6.91 -12.64 7.24
N TYR A 617 6.98 -12.70 8.57
CA TYR A 617 7.08 -13.96 9.29
C TYR A 617 6.29 -13.96 10.60
N VAL A 618 5.91 -15.17 11.02
CA VAL A 618 5.50 -15.47 12.40
C VAL A 618 6.35 -16.65 12.89
N TRP A 619 7.12 -16.45 13.95
CA TRP A 619 7.97 -17.45 14.60
C TRP A 619 7.47 -17.76 16.00
N PHE A 620 7.39 -19.04 16.37
CA PHE A 620 6.82 -19.49 17.64
C PHE A 620 7.74 -20.46 18.40
N GLU A 621 7.61 -20.49 19.73
CA GLU A 621 8.29 -21.44 20.61
C GLU A 621 7.62 -22.83 20.56
N PRO A 622 8.22 -23.85 19.91
CA PRO A 622 7.50 -25.06 19.49
C PRO A 622 7.14 -26.02 20.62
N ASP A 623 7.78 -25.88 21.78
CA ASP A 623 7.52 -26.65 23.01
C ASP A 623 6.35 -26.06 23.82
N ARG A 624 5.84 -24.89 23.42
CA ARG A 624 4.80 -24.13 24.13
C ARG A 624 3.54 -23.89 23.31
N LEU A 625 3.73 -23.67 22.02
CA LEU A 625 2.68 -23.42 21.05
C LEU A 625 2.72 -24.48 19.96
N GLN A 626 1.56 -24.78 19.40
CA GLN A 626 1.42 -25.56 18.18
C GLN A 626 0.58 -24.74 17.19
N VAL A 627 1.12 -24.52 16.00
CA VAL A 627 0.38 -23.99 14.85
C VAL A 627 -0.47 -25.11 14.21
N GLN A 628 -1.63 -24.76 13.68
CA GLN A 628 -2.41 -25.59 12.76
C GLN A 628 -1.88 -25.46 11.33
N ASP A 629 -2.57 -25.98 10.32
CA ASP A 629 -2.20 -25.70 8.93
C ASP A 629 -2.34 -24.20 8.62
N PRO A 630 -1.32 -23.58 7.98
CA PRO A 630 -1.27 -22.13 7.80
C PRO A 630 -2.22 -21.69 6.68
N LEU A 631 -2.90 -20.54 6.85
CA LEU A 631 -3.94 -20.11 5.90
C LEU A 631 -3.29 -19.63 4.59
N PRO A 632 -3.49 -20.35 3.46
CA PRO A 632 -2.72 -20.13 2.24
C PRO A 632 -2.82 -18.70 1.74
N LEU A 633 -1.73 -18.25 1.13
CA LEU A 633 -1.69 -16.98 0.41
C LEU A 633 -2.44 -17.10 -0.93
N PRO A 634 -2.98 -15.99 -1.47
CA PRO A 634 -3.50 -15.97 -2.83
C PRO A 634 -2.39 -16.41 -3.80
N PRO A 635 -2.65 -17.38 -4.70
CA PRO A 635 -1.69 -17.75 -5.73
C PRO A 635 -1.56 -16.62 -6.77
N GLU A 636 -0.46 -16.60 -7.53
CA GLU A 636 -0.16 -15.51 -8.49
C GLU A 636 -1.31 -15.25 -9.50
N GLN A 637 -2.05 -16.28 -9.90
CA GLN A 637 -3.22 -16.12 -10.78
C GLN A 637 -4.35 -15.32 -10.12
N GLU A 638 -4.52 -15.44 -8.79
CA GLU A 638 -5.51 -14.68 -8.02
C GLU A 638 -5.09 -13.21 -7.81
N LEU A 639 -3.79 -12.91 -7.78
CA LEU A 639 -3.27 -11.54 -7.77
C LEU A 639 -3.59 -10.82 -9.10
N SER A 640 -3.57 -11.55 -10.21
CA SER A 640 -3.87 -11.05 -11.56
C SER A 640 -2.98 -9.88 -12.02
N GLY A 641 -1.77 -9.79 -11.46
CA GLY A 641 -0.80 -8.72 -11.66
C GLY A 641 0.04 -8.50 -10.41
N TRP A 642 0.86 -7.45 -10.43
CA TRP A 642 1.61 -6.97 -9.26
C TRP A 642 0.67 -6.29 -8.26
N ILE A 643 1.09 -6.22 -6.99
CA ILE A 643 0.38 -5.50 -5.93
C ILE A 643 1.21 -4.29 -5.45
N PRO A 644 0.60 -3.17 -4.99
CA PRO A 644 -0.83 -2.95 -4.75
C PRO A 644 -1.64 -2.83 -6.04
N SER A 645 -2.95 -2.98 -5.93
CA SER A 645 -3.89 -2.89 -7.07
C SER A 645 -5.26 -2.38 -6.61
N GLN A 646 -6.24 -2.32 -7.53
CA GLN A 646 -7.64 -2.02 -7.15
C GLN A 646 -8.17 -2.96 -6.06
N ARG A 647 -7.70 -4.22 -6.05
CA ARG A 647 -8.15 -5.28 -5.14
C ARG A 647 -7.28 -5.38 -3.90
N PHE A 648 -5.95 -5.33 -4.05
CA PHE A 648 -4.98 -5.57 -2.98
C PHE A 648 -4.40 -4.23 -2.48
N PRO A 649 -4.67 -3.83 -1.22
CA PRO A 649 -4.38 -2.47 -0.73
C PRO A 649 -2.97 -2.27 -0.14
N SER A 650 -2.12 -3.29 -0.22
CA SER A 650 -0.70 -3.28 0.18
C SER A 650 0.10 -4.00 -0.92
N ASP A 651 1.41 -3.79 -0.95
CA ASP A 651 2.36 -4.56 -1.75
C ASP A 651 2.81 -5.86 -1.05
N HIS A 652 2.48 -6.00 0.24
CA HIS A 652 2.57 -7.22 1.01
C HIS A 652 1.22 -7.97 1.08
N LEU A 653 1.29 -9.26 1.46
CA LEU A 653 0.15 -10.13 1.73
C LEU A 653 0.08 -10.49 3.22
N SER A 654 -1.09 -10.34 3.82
CA SER A 654 -1.30 -10.69 5.22
C SER A 654 -1.08 -12.19 5.51
N LEU A 655 -0.30 -12.53 6.53
CA LEU A 655 -0.13 -13.91 6.98
C LEU A 655 -1.09 -14.18 8.14
N VAL A 656 -1.75 -15.35 8.11
CA VAL A 656 -2.78 -15.72 9.11
C VAL A 656 -2.55 -17.14 9.60
N PHE A 657 -2.54 -17.32 10.92
CA PHE A 657 -2.21 -18.60 11.56
C PHE A 657 -3.07 -18.84 12.80
N ASP A 658 -3.57 -20.07 12.95
CA ASP A 658 -4.27 -20.52 14.15
C ASP A 658 -3.31 -21.32 15.05
N PHE A 659 -3.19 -20.89 16.31
CA PHE A 659 -2.35 -21.51 17.32
C PHE A 659 -3.16 -22.17 18.43
N ARG A 660 -2.57 -23.15 19.10
CA ARG A 660 -3.03 -23.69 20.39
C ARG A 660 -1.87 -23.80 21.39
N TRP A 661 -2.17 -23.65 22.68
CA TRP A 661 -1.22 -23.93 23.76
C TRP A 661 -0.96 -25.44 23.88
N ARG A 662 0.30 -25.84 24.06
CA ARG A 662 0.66 -27.20 24.44
C ARG A 662 0.48 -27.41 25.94
N GLN A 663 -0.20 -28.49 26.32
CA GLN A 663 -0.36 -28.85 27.74
C GLN A 663 0.95 -29.41 28.30
N GLY A 664 1.15 -29.33 29.62
CA GLY A 664 2.38 -29.78 30.27
C GLY A 664 2.71 -31.27 30.05
N SER A 665 1.70 -32.11 29.85
CA SER A 665 1.84 -33.54 29.53
C SER A 665 2.39 -33.80 28.12
N GLU A 666 1.89 -33.12 27.09
CA GLU A 666 2.31 -33.28 25.68
C GLU A 666 3.80 -32.96 25.43
N VAL A 667 4.47 -32.33 26.38
CA VAL A 667 5.90 -31.94 26.30
C VAL A 667 6.83 -33.05 26.83
N ALA A 668 6.32 -34.02 27.59
CA ALA A 668 7.13 -35.14 28.08
C ALA A 668 7.54 -36.07 26.94
N ASP A 669 6.57 -36.61 26.20
CA ASP A 669 6.79 -37.59 25.12
C ASP A 669 7.72 -37.08 23.99
N MET A 670 7.74 -35.76 23.76
CA MET A 670 8.63 -35.14 22.76
C MET A 670 10.10 -35.12 23.16
N ARG A 671 10.45 -35.22 24.44
CA ARG A 671 11.87 -35.25 24.87
C ARG A 671 12.55 -36.54 24.47
N ASP A 672 11.86 -37.67 24.61
CA ASP A 672 12.33 -38.97 24.15
C ASP A 672 12.25 -39.07 22.61
N GLY A 673 11.22 -38.50 21.99
CA GLY A 673 11.07 -38.46 20.53
C GLY A 673 12.14 -37.64 19.78
N ASN A 674 12.65 -36.54 20.36
CA ASN A 674 13.63 -35.68 19.69
C ASN A 674 15.04 -36.31 19.56
N ALA A 675 15.36 -37.33 20.36
CA ALA A 675 16.55 -38.14 20.17
C ALA A 675 16.51 -38.95 18.85
N ALA A 676 15.32 -39.25 18.32
CA ALA A 676 15.14 -39.93 17.04
C ALA A 676 14.98 -38.95 15.86
N SER A 677 14.22 -37.86 16.02
CA SER A 677 13.96 -36.88 14.93
C SER A 677 15.25 -36.24 14.39
N SER A 678 16.20 -35.95 15.28
CA SER A 678 17.52 -35.39 14.96
C SER A 678 18.42 -36.31 14.11
N ARG A 679 18.16 -37.62 14.08
CA ARG A 679 18.81 -38.55 13.12
C ARG A 679 18.14 -38.48 11.75
N GLY A 680 16.82 -38.48 11.69
CA GLY A 680 16.06 -38.40 10.43
C GLY A 680 16.33 -37.12 9.64
N GLN A 681 16.39 -35.96 10.31
CA GLN A 681 16.70 -34.68 9.65
C GLN A 681 18.13 -34.62 9.11
N ARG A 682 19.10 -35.25 9.78
CA ARG A 682 20.48 -35.38 9.25
C ARG A 682 20.54 -36.23 7.99
N GLN A 683 19.76 -37.31 7.92
CA GLN A 683 19.66 -38.16 6.72
C GLN A 683 18.98 -37.44 5.56
N ALA A 684 17.91 -36.65 5.81
CA ALA A 684 17.27 -35.83 4.78
C ALA A 684 18.20 -34.76 4.19
N ALA A 685 19.00 -34.08 5.04
CA ALA A 685 20.00 -33.12 4.59
C ALA A 685 21.16 -33.76 3.79
N GLN A 686 21.54 -35.01 4.11
CA GLN A 686 22.54 -35.75 3.35
C GLN A 686 21.99 -36.27 2.01
N ALA A 687 20.70 -36.63 1.94
CA ALA A 687 20.06 -37.04 0.69
C ALA A 687 19.96 -35.89 -0.33
N THR A 688 19.67 -34.65 0.11
CA THR A 688 19.60 -33.48 -0.78
C THR A 688 20.98 -32.99 -1.24
N ASP A 689 22.02 -33.15 -0.44
CA ASP A 689 23.42 -32.90 -0.83
C ASP A 689 23.94 -33.98 -1.79
N ALA A 690 23.60 -35.26 -1.56
CA ALA A 690 23.92 -36.35 -2.49
C ALA A 690 23.28 -36.15 -3.87
N LEU A 691 22.01 -35.75 -3.93
CA LEU A 691 21.29 -35.53 -5.19
C LEU A 691 21.87 -34.35 -6.02
N ARG A 692 22.50 -33.36 -5.36
CA ARG A 692 23.17 -32.24 -6.02
C ARG A 692 24.57 -32.57 -6.57
N ARG A 693 25.15 -33.71 -6.21
CA ARG A 693 26.52 -34.11 -6.62
C ARG A 693 26.55 -35.09 -7.80
N HIS A 694 25.40 -35.41 -8.40
CA HIS A 694 25.29 -36.35 -9.54
C HIS A 694 24.69 -35.74 -10.82
N THR A 695 24.68 -34.41 -10.96
CA THR A 695 24.30 -33.71 -12.21
C THR A 695 25.44 -32.84 -12.74
N SER A 696 26.66 -33.37 -12.74
CA SER A 696 27.83 -32.71 -13.32
C SER A 696 28.92 -33.72 -13.72
N ASP A 697 28.64 -34.57 -14.72
CA ASP A 697 29.68 -35.15 -15.57
C ASP A 697 29.11 -35.69 -16.90
N GLY A 698 29.96 -35.72 -17.94
CA GLY A 698 29.58 -35.63 -19.35
C GLY A 698 28.64 -36.69 -19.98
N ILE A 699 27.90 -36.23 -20.99
CA ILE A 699 27.30 -37.08 -22.03
C ILE A 699 28.24 -37.12 -23.25
N THR A 700 28.58 -38.32 -23.71
CA THR A 700 29.13 -38.55 -25.05
C THR A 700 28.42 -39.76 -25.70
N ASN A 701 28.51 -39.88 -27.02
CA ASN A 701 27.63 -40.73 -27.84
C ASN A 701 27.83 -42.25 -27.64
N GLY A 702 26.74 -43.02 -27.72
CA GLY A 702 26.77 -44.47 -27.93
C GLY A 702 25.38 -45.10 -27.95
N ALA A 703 25.09 -45.96 -28.92
CA ALA A 703 23.79 -46.62 -29.08
C ALA A 703 23.94 -48.15 -29.19
N SER A 704 23.08 -48.91 -28.51
CA SER A 704 22.70 -50.30 -28.87
C SER A 704 21.59 -50.85 -27.94
N GLN A 705 21.00 -51.99 -28.31
CA GLN A 705 19.89 -52.66 -27.63
C GLN A 705 20.39 -53.76 -26.67
N SER A 706 19.67 -54.05 -25.56
CA SER A 706 19.26 -55.42 -25.17
C SER A 706 18.43 -55.51 -23.87
N GLN A 707 17.73 -56.64 -23.71
CA GLN A 707 16.69 -56.98 -22.71
C GLN A 707 17.23 -57.46 -21.33
N LEU A 708 16.26 -57.72 -20.40
CA LEU A 708 16.19 -58.76 -19.33
C LEU A 708 16.47 -58.44 -17.83
N ALA A 709 15.36 -58.42 -17.07
CA ALA A 709 15.06 -59.21 -15.84
C ALA A 709 15.79 -59.01 -14.48
N GLY A 710 15.03 -59.25 -13.38
CA GLY A 710 15.44 -59.24 -11.95
C GLY A 710 14.78 -58.08 -11.16
N VAL A 711 13.85 -58.22 -10.19
CA VAL A 711 13.71 -59.13 -9.01
C VAL A 711 14.77 -58.79 -7.93
N ASP A 712 14.46 -58.44 -6.66
CA ASP A 712 13.24 -58.67 -5.84
C ASP A 712 12.94 -57.52 -4.84
N LEU A 713 11.79 -57.58 -4.13
CA LEU A 713 11.43 -56.70 -3.00
C LEU A 713 10.93 -57.50 -1.77
N PRO A 714 11.52 -57.35 -0.56
CA PRO A 714 11.02 -57.97 0.66
C PRO A 714 9.83 -57.21 1.27
N ALA A 715 8.89 -57.94 1.87
CA ALA A 715 7.64 -57.42 2.44
C ALA A 715 7.30 -58.06 3.82
N TYR A 716 6.18 -57.64 4.43
CA TYR A 716 5.62 -58.09 5.73
C TYR A 716 6.42 -57.64 6.98
N SER A 717 5.85 -57.45 8.18
CA SER A 717 4.47 -57.58 8.74
C SER A 717 4.38 -56.70 10.01
N GLY A 718 3.23 -56.35 10.60
CA GLY A 718 1.81 -56.64 10.34
C GLY A 718 0.97 -56.57 11.64
N ASN A 719 -0.38 -56.55 11.51
CA ASN A 719 -1.42 -56.55 12.57
C ASN A 719 -1.60 -55.24 13.40
N GLY A 720 -2.83 -54.81 13.72
CA GLY A 720 -4.14 -55.23 13.18
C GLY A 720 -5.38 -54.86 14.03
N LEU A 721 -6.53 -54.71 13.34
CA LEU A 721 -7.94 -54.72 13.85
C LEU A 721 -8.37 -53.51 14.75
N ALA A 722 -9.65 -53.09 14.80
CA ALA A 722 -10.90 -53.63 14.23
C ALA A 722 -11.89 -52.50 13.80
N GLU A 723 -12.90 -52.83 12.96
CA GLU A 723 -14.12 -52.01 12.77
C GLU A 723 -15.23 -52.36 13.80
N PRO A 724 -16.34 -51.60 13.84
CA PRO A 724 -17.58 -52.22 13.35
C PRO A 724 -18.60 -51.32 12.61
N HIS A 725 -19.00 -51.76 11.42
CA HIS A 725 -20.38 -51.88 10.88
C HIS A 725 -21.40 -50.70 10.82
N ILE A 726 -21.89 -50.48 9.58
CA ILE A 726 -23.32 -50.36 9.15
C ILE A 726 -24.09 -49.12 9.67
N SER A 727 -24.55 -48.21 8.79
CA SER A 727 -25.81 -48.40 8.04
C SER A 727 -25.95 -47.53 6.78
N GLN A 728 -26.48 -48.11 5.70
CA GLN A 728 -27.19 -47.40 4.63
C GLN A 728 -28.68 -47.77 4.68
N PRO A 729 -29.56 -46.93 4.12
CA PRO A 729 -30.70 -47.42 3.34
C PRO A 729 -30.71 -46.86 1.90
N ALA A 730 -31.37 -47.57 0.99
CA ALA A 730 -31.55 -47.21 -0.41
C ALA A 730 -32.99 -47.54 -0.88
N ALA A 731 -33.29 -47.27 -2.17
CA ALA A 731 -34.56 -47.54 -2.87
C ALA A 731 -35.77 -46.63 -2.50
N ALA A 732 -36.71 -46.31 -3.41
CA ALA A 732 -36.73 -46.43 -4.88
C ALA A 732 -37.90 -45.63 -5.53
N ALA A 733 -37.90 -45.63 -6.87
CA ALA A 733 -39.04 -45.44 -7.81
C ALA A 733 -39.54 -44.02 -8.13
N GLY A 734 -39.88 -43.82 -9.41
CA GLY A 734 -40.44 -42.60 -10.01
C GLY A 734 -40.31 -42.62 -11.54
N TYR A 735 -41.36 -43.04 -12.25
CA TYR A 735 -41.32 -43.36 -13.69
C TYR A 735 -41.73 -42.20 -14.62
N SER A 736 -41.22 -42.24 -15.86
CA SER A 736 -41.85 -41.79 -17.13
C SER A 736 -42.05 -40.30 -17.45
N SER A 737 -41.96 -40.03 -18.77
CA SER A 737 -42.33 -38.78 -19.46
C SER A 737 -43.73 -38.90 -20.09
N PRO A 738 -44.38 -37.77 -20.42
CA PRO A 738 -45.30 -37.75 -21.56
C PRO A 738 -44.97 -36.67 -22.62
N HIS A 739 -45.61 -36.82 -23.77
CA HIS A 739 -45.47 -36.03 -25.01
C HIS A 739 -46.61 -35.00 -25.21
N ASN A 740 -46.35 -34.00 -26.07
CA ASN A 740 -47.30 -33.37 -27.02
C ASN A 740 -48.47 -32.48 -26.47
N ALA A 741 -49.00 -31.50 -27.23
CA ALA A 741 -48.56 -30.88 -28.50
C ALA A 741 -49.32 -29.56 -28.81
N SER A 742 -48.83 -28.86 -29.86
CA SER A 742 -49.53 -27.87 -30.70
C SER A 742 -49.70 -26.45 -30.12
N ASN A 743 -49.79 -25.37 -30.93
CA ASN A 743 -49.88 -25.28 -32.39
C ASN A 743 -49.28 -23.96 -32.94
N GLY A 744 -48.76 -23.91 -34.18
CA GLY A 744 -48.24 -22.65 -34.77
C GLY A 744 -47.32 -22.76 -36.00
N TYR A 745 -47.90 -23.03 -37.19
CA TYR A 745 -47.26 -22.97 -38.52
C TYR A 745 -47.56 -21.59 -39.21
N THR A 746 -47.00 -21.12 -40.34
CA THR A 746 -46.17 -21.70 -41.45
C THR A 746 -45.49 -20.57 -42.28
N GLN A 747 -44.40 -20.88 -43.03
CA GLN A 747 -44.04 -20.33 -44.38
C GLN A 747 -43.65 -18.82 -44.54
N ALA A 748 -42.93 -18.37 -45.59
CA ALA A 748 -42.07 -19.03 -46.59
C ALA A 748 -41.14 -18.05 -47.36
N GLN A 749 -40.03 -18.59 -47.89
CA GLN A 749 -39.32 -18.29 -49.17
C GLN A 749 -38.87 -16.85 -49.55
N ALA A 750 -37.83 -16.80 -50.39
CA ALA A 750 -37.25 -15.58 -50.97
C ALA A 750 -37.58 -15.43 -52.47
N PRO A 751 -37.51 -14.20 -53.05
CA PRO A 751 -37.65 -13.96 -54.48
C PRO A 751 -36.30 -13.76 -55.21
N HIS A 752 -36.31 -13.97 -56.54
CA HIS A 752 -35.19 -13.75 -57.47
C HIS A 752 -35.69 -12.97 -58.70
N LEU A 753 -34.81 -12.16 -59.32
CA LEU A 753 -34.97 -11.50 -60.65
C LEU A 753 -36.04 -10.37 -60.72
N GLY A 754 -35.85 -9.30 -61.51
CA GLY A 754 -34.67 -8.87 -62.30
C GLY A 754 -34.97 -7.69 -63.26
N SER A 755 -34.03 -7.40 -64.17
CA SER A 755 -34.12 -6.43 -65.31
C SER A 755 -33.97 -4.92 -64.95
N SER A 756 -33.42 -4.01 -65.78
CA SER A 756 -32.73 -4.13 -67.10
C SER A 756 -31.87 -2.89 -67.48
N SER A 757 -30.97 -3.07 -68.47
CA SER A 757 -30.36 -2.05 -69.38
C SER A 757 -29.30 -1.07 -68.79
N ARG A 758 -28.29 -0.56 -69.52
CA ARG A 758 -27.76 -0.83 -70.90
C ARG A 758 -26.31 -0.26 -71.05
N CYS A 759 -25.46 -0.87 -71.90
CA CYS A 759 -24.42 -0.33 -72.84
C CYS A 759 -23.53 0.91 -72.46
N GLN A 760 -22.26 1.10 -72.91
CA GLN A 760 -21.37 0.36 -73.83
C GLN A 760 -19.86 0.77 -73.67
N ALA A 761 -19.01 0.35 -74.62
CA ALA A 761 -17.55 0.53 -74.80
C ALA A 761 -17.06 2.01 -75.00
N GLU A 762 -15.79 2.39 -75.32
CA GLU A 762 -14.56 1.68 -75.78
C GLU A 762 -13.28 2.58 -75.63
N ASP A 763 -12.09 1.96 -75.47
CA ASP A 763 -10.73 2.25 -76.03
C ASP A 763 -9.87 3.57 -75.94
N LEU A 764 -8.54 3.31 -75.86
CA LEU A 764 -7.32 4.00 -76.42
C LEU A 764 -6.67 5.33 -75.86
N GLN A 765 -5.41 5.17 -75.39
CA GLN A 765 -4.14 5.92 -75.67
C GLN A 765 -3.93 7.45 -75.42
N GLY A 766 -2.69 7.85 -75.04
CA GLY A 766 -2.16 9.24 -75.08
C GLY A 766 -0.84 9.48 -74.29
N GLN A 767 0.05 10.41 -74.70
CA GLN A 767 1.38 10.66 -74.08
C GLN A 767 1.87 12.15 -74.05
N HIS A 768 2.66 12.48 -73.00
CA HIS A 768 3.83 13.41 -72.91
C HIS A 768 3.78 14.95 -73.19
N ALA A 769 4.84 15.64 -72.67
CA ALA A 769 5.31 17.05 -72.88
C ALA A 769 4.46 18.19 -72.25
N SER A 770 4.91 19.43 -71.94
CA SER A 770 6.18 20.22 -71.93
C SER A 770 5.93 21.60 -71.23
N SER A 771 6.87 22.47 -70.76
CA SER A 771 8.31 22.46 -70.39
C SER A 771 8.72 23.80 -69.68
N SER A 772 10.02 24.03 -69.42
CA SER A 772 10.82 25.31 -69.32
C SER A 772 10.14 26.72 -69.32
N SER A 773 10.63 27.80 -68.68
CA SER A 773 11.79 28.10 -67.78
C SER A 773 11.88 29.62 -67.39
N VAL A 774 12.91 30.02 -66.59
CA VAL A 774 13.54 31.37 -66.41
C VAL A 774 13.26 32.21 -65.13
N MET A 775 14.38 32.68 -64.55
CA MET A 775 14.68 33.71 -63.50
C MET A 775 13.75 34.96 -63.46
N ALA A 776 13.61 35.78 -62.39
CA ALA A 776 14.67 36.30 -61.50
C ALA A 776 14.17 37.10 -60.24
N ALA A 777 15.03 37.13 -59.21
CA ALA A 777 15.39 38.26 -58.30
C ALA A 777 14.45 38.88 -57.21
N HIS A 778 15.09 39.12 -56.05
CA HIS A 778 14.93 40.14 -54.99
C HIS A 778 13.86 40.09 -53.85
N THR A 779 14.42 40.30 -52.64
CA THR A 779 13.87 40.88 -51.38
C THR A 779 12.81 40.13 -50.55
N SER A 780 13.19 39.90 -49.29
CA SER A 780 12.41 39.36 -48.17
C SER A 780 11.76 40.48 -47.32
N PRO A 781 11.04 40.20 -46.21
CA PRO A 781 10.49 38.90 -45.75
C PRO A 781 8.99 38.94 -45.42
N ASN A 782 8.30 37.79 -45.42
CA ASN A 782 7.23 37.54 -44.45
C ASN A 782 6.97 36.03 -44.27
N GLU A 783 6.44 35.65 -43.10
CA GLU A 783 6.14 34.26 -42.77
C GLU A 783 4.73 33.86 -43.21
N HIS A 784 4.61 32.83 -44.08
CA HIS A 784 3.80 31.61 -43.86
C HIS A 784 3.60 30.82 -45.16
N SER A 785 3.41 29.50 -45.01
CA SER A 785 2.90 28.55 -46.01
C SER A 785 3.67 28.40 -47.34
N ARG A 786 4.49 27.34 -47.41
CA ARG A 786 4.66 26.55 -48.65
C ARG A 786 4.54 25.07 -48.33
N THR A 787 3.37 24.51 -48.63
CA THR A 787 3.14 23.06 -48.63
C THR A 787 3.94 22.40 -49.74
N HIS A 788 4.91 21.54 -49.39
CA HIS A 788 5.56 20.70 -50.38
C HIS A 788 4.58 19.66 -50.90
N ARG A 789 4.29 19.72 -52.20
CA ARG A 789 3.30 18.89 -52.89
C ARG A 789 3.87 17.49 -53.15
N VAL A 790 3.89 16.66 -52.11
CA VAL A 790 4.34 15.26 -52.21
C VAL A 790 3.50 14.53 -53.27
N ALA A 791 4.17 13.84 -54.19
CA ALA A 791 3.50 13.03 -55.20
C ALA A 791 2.74 11.88 -54.53
N ARG A 792 1.51 11.63 -54.96
CA ARG A 792 0.60 10.65 -54.34
C ARG A 792 1.09 9.24 -54.65
N ALA A 793 1.93 8.69 -53.78
CA ALA A 793 2.32 7.28 -53.81
C ALA A 793 1.07 6.39 -53.67
N ALA A 794 1.17 5.15 -54.15
CA ALA A 794 0.13 4.15 -53.91
C ALA A 794 -0.03 3.89 -52.41
N GLN A 795 -1.23 3.51 -51.98
CA GLN A 795 -1.46 3.06 -50.60
C GLN A 795 -0.55 1.84 -50.34
N GLY A 796 0.19 1.86 -49.23
CA GLY A 796 1.16 0.81 -48.91
C GLY A 796 0.50 -0.56 -48.96
N THR A 797 0.97 -1.40 -49.88
CA THR A 797 0.40 -2.73 -50.08
C THR A 797 0.87 -3.63 -48.94
N VAL A 798 -0.07 -4.26 -48.24
CA VAL A 798 0.24 -5.27 -47.23
C VAL A 798 0.60 -6.57 -47.96
N LEU A 799 1.78 -7.11 -47.65
CA LEU A 799 2.34 -8.32 -48.22
C LEU A 799 2.75 -9.27 -47.08
N PRO A 800 2.67 -10.60 -47.24
CA PRO A 800 3.13 -11.52 -46.20
C PRO A 800 4.67 -11.46 -46.07
N ALA A 801 5.18 -11.47 -44.84
CA ALA A 801 6.60 -11.47 -44.52
C ALA A 801 7.21 -12.88 -44.69
N HIS A 802 7.27 -13.35 -45.94
CA HIS A 802 7.82 -14.65 -46.34
C HIS A 802 8.89 -14.45 -47.43
N ASP A 803 9.71 -15.48 -47.70
CA ASP A 803 10.89 -15.34 -48.58
C ASP A 803 10.59 -14.82 -49.99
N GLU A 804 9.42 -15.16 -50.55
CA GLU A 804 8.95 -14.66 -51.85
C GLU A 804 8.86 -13.11 -51.88
N SER A 805 8.45 -12.50 -50.76
CA SER A 805 8.30 -11.05 -50.58
C SER A 805 9.63 -10.31 -50.39
N VAL A 806 10.73 -11.01 -50.10
CA VAL A 806 12.06 -10.40 -49.86
C VAL A 806 12.51 -9.58 -51.08
N SER A 807 12.24 -10.08 -52.29
CA SER A 807 12.57 -9.37 -53.54
C SER A 807 11.82 -8.04 -53.68
N ALA A 808 10.56 -7.97 -53.22
CA ALA A 808 9.77 -6.74 -53.26
C ALA A 808 10.28 -5.70 -52.24
N ALA A 809 10.62 -6.14 -51.02
CA ALA A 809 11.22 -5.28 -50.01
C ALA A 809 12.55 -4.69 -50.48
N VAL A 810 13.44 -5.52 -51.06
CA VAL A 810 14.73 -5.09 -51.60
C VAL A 810 14.58 -4.15 -52.80
N ALA A 811 13.60 -4.38 -53.68
CA ALA A 811 13.32 -3.47 -54.79
C ALA A 811 12.89 -2.08 -54.30
N ALA A 812 11.97 -2.00 -53.34
CA ALA A 812 11.51 -0.75 -52.75
C ALA A 812 12.64 0.01 -52.03
N LEU A 813 13.46 -0.70 -51.24
CA LEU A 813 14.64 -0.13 -50.57
C LEU A 813 15.66 0.44 -51.56
N ARG A 814 15.94 -0.27 -52.66
CA ARG A 814 16.85 0.20 -53.74
C ARG A 814 16.28 1.41 -54.50
N GLN A 815 14.96 1.55 -54.58
CA GLN A 815 14.29 2.72 -55.16
C GLN A 815 14.25 3.94 -54.21
N GLY A 816 14.73 3.81 -52.96
CA GLY A 816 14.69 4.90 -51.98
C GLY A 816 13.33 5.13 -51.34
N ALA A 817 12.45 4.14 -51.40
CA ALA A 817 11.18 4.14 -50.69
C ALA A 817 11.34 3.67 -49.23
N ILE A 818 10.34 3.98 -48.41
CA ILE A 818 10.18 3.42 -47.06
C ILE A 818 9.36 2.14 -47.16
N VAL A 819 9.74 1.13 -46.38
CA VAL A 819 8.95 -0.08 -46.14
C VAL A 819 8.77 -0.30 -44.64
N ALA A 820 7.65 -0.89 -44.22
CA ALA A 820 7.47 -1.37 -42.86
C ALA A 820 7.79 -2.87 -42.78
N LEU A 821 8.70 -3.26 -41.88
CA LEU A 821 9.21 -4.62 -41.73
C LEU A 821 8.97 -5.15 -40.30
N PRO A 822 8.69 -6.45 -40.12
CA PRO A 822 8.64 -7.06 -38.80
C PRO A 822 10.05 -7.24 -38.22
N THR A 823 10.17 -7.16 -36.90
CA THR A 823 11.35 -7.61 -36.16
C THR A 823 10.93 -8.57 -35.05
N ASP A 824 11.91 -9.17 -34.38
CA ASP A 824 11.76 -9.93 -33.14
C ASP A 824 11.17 -9.15 -31.94
N THR A 825 10.96 -7.83 -32.04
CA THR A 825 10.32 -7.06 -30.95
C THR A 825 9.19 -6.12 -31.38
N LEU A 826 9.31 -5.43 -32.52
CA LEU A 826 8.36 -4.40 -32.99
C LEU A 826 8.36 -4.32 -34.53
N TYR A 827 7.29 -3.79 -35.11
CA TYR A 827 7.32 -3.32 -36.50
C TYR A 827 8.19 -2.07 -36.64
N GLY A 828 8.94 -1.99 -37.74
CA GLY A 828 9.87 -0.89 -37.98
C GLY A 828 9.81 -0.33 -39.41
N LEU A 829 9.85 1.00 -39.52
CA LEU A 829 10.10 1.68 -40.80
C LEU A 829 11.58 1.56 -41.16
N ALA A 830 11.84 1.16 -42.39
CA ALA A 830 13.17 0.98 -42.94
C ALA A 830 13.35 1.66 -44.30
N ALA A 831 14.58 2.13 -44.53
CA ALA A 831 15.06 2.68 -45.80
C ALA A 831 16.54 2.32 -46.00
N CYS A 832 17.05 2.40 -47.23
CA CYS A 832 18.48 2.16 -47.50
C CYS A 832 19.38 3.18 -46.76
N ALA A 833 20.35 2.72 -45.96
CA ALA A 833 21.23 3.60 -45.18
C ALA A 833 22.25 4.42 -46.03
N ASN A 834 22.28 4.16 -47.34
CA ASN A 834 23.03 4.94 -48.32
C ASN A 834 22.15 5.87 -49.18
N ASN A 835 20.82 5.87 -48.99
CA ASN A 835 19.91 6.74 -49.72
C ASN A 835 19.44 7.90 -48.81
N GLN A 836 20.00 9.09 -49.02
CA GLN A 836 19.68 10.28 -48.24
C GLN A 836 18.17 10.60 -48.26
N GLN A 837 17.52 10.58 -49.43
CA GLN A 837 16.09 10.88 -49.57
C GLN A 837 15.20 9.89 -48.81
N GLY A 838 15.60 8.61 -48.75
CA GLY A 838 14.89 7.59 -47.95
C GLY A 838 14.98 7.84 -46.45
N MET A 839 16.14 8.32 -45.97
CA MET A 839 16.33 8.67 -44.56
C MET A 839 15.65 9.98 -44.17
N GLU A 840 15.72 11.00 -45.02
CA GLU A 840 15.03 12.29 -44.84
C GLU A 840 13.52 12.07 -44.67
N ARG A 841 12.91 11.25 -45.52
CA ARG A 841 11.49 10.85 -45.37
C ARG A 841 11.21 10.16 -44.03
N ILE A 842 12.12 9.34 -43.48
CA ILE A 842 11.90 8.73 -42.15
C ILE A 842 11.88 9.79 -41.03
N TYR A 843 12.70 10.84 -41.13
CA TYR A 843 12.63 11.97 -40.20
C TYR A 843 11.32 12.77 -40.35
N GLU A 844 10.91 13.07 -41.60
CA GLU A 844 9.65 13.75 -41.92
C GLU A 844 8.42 12.99 -41.36
N VAL A 845 8.29 11.71 -41.73
CA VAL A 845 7.16 10.81 -41.39
C VAL A 845 7.01 10.64 -39.88
N LYS A 846 8.12 10.60 -39.13
CA LYS A 846 8.09 10.46 -37.67
C LYS A 846 7.97 11.79 -36.91
N HIS A 847 7.92 12.93 -37.61
CA HIS A 847 8.08 14.28 -37.03
C HIS A 847 9.30 14.38 -36.09
N ARG A 848 10.37 13.66 -36.42
CA ARG A 848 11.53 13.45 -35.54
C ARG A 848 12.51 14.62 -35.70
N GLN A 849 12.89 15.25 -34.59
CA GLN A 849 13.92 16.29 -34.60
C GLN A 849 15.23 15.73 -35.17
N ALA A 850 15.83 16.44 -36.13
CA ALA A 850 16.90 15.91 -36.98
C ALA A 850 18.18 15.47 -36.24
N HIS A 851 18.37 15.91 -34.98
CA HIS A 851 19.50 15.52 -34.14
C HIS A 851 19.31 14.18 -33.40
N VAL A 852 18.11 13.57 -33.42
CA VAL A 852 17.85 12.31 -32.70
C VAL A 852 18.25 11.12 -33.58
N PRO A 853 19.31 10.35 -33.24
CA PRO A 853 19.92 9.39 -34.17
C PRO A 853 18.99 8.25 -34.62
N LEU A 854 19.25 7.72 -35.81
CA LEU A 854 18.71 6.44 -36.30
C LEU A 854 19.73 5.31 -36.07
N ALA A 855 19.21 4.10 -35.82
CA ALA A 855 20.00 2.88 -35.83
C ALA A 855 20.02 2.27 -37.25
N ILE A 856 21.02 1.44 -37.53
CA ILE A 856 21.05 0.58 -38.71
C ILE A 856 20.78 -0.88 -38.34
N CYS A 857 20.20 -1.61 -39.29
CA CYS A 857 19.99 -3.05 -39.26
C CYS A 857 20.89 -3.70 -40.31
N VAL A 858 21.51 -4.83 -39.95
CA VAL A 858 22.35 -5.68 -40.82
C VAL A 858 21.90 -7.13 -40.72
N ALA A 859 22.39 -8.00 -41.62
CA ALA A 859 21.88 -9.35 -41.76
C ALA A 859 22.36 -10.32 -40.67
N ASP A 860 23.66 -10.28 -40.39
CA ASP A 860 24.35 -11.26 -39.55
C ASP A 860 25.43 -10.58 -38.70
N VAL A 861 25.79 -11.18 -37.56
CA VAL A 861 26.67 -10.56 -36.54
C VAL A 861 28.04 -10.15 -37.10
N GLY A 862 28.56 -10.87 -38.10
CA GLY A 862 29.82 -10.53 -38.77
C GLY A 862 29.79 -9.21 -39.57
N ASP A 863 28.61 -8.69 -39.92
CA ASP A 863 28.47 -7.41 -40.62
C ASP A 863 28.65 -6.21 -39.69
N VAL A 864 28.46 -6.37 -38.36
CA VAL A 864 28.56 -5.29 -37.37
C VAL A 864 29.93 -4.60 -37.45
N ALA A 865 31.00 -5.39 -37.61
CA ALA A 865 32.38 -4.92 -37.73
C ALA A 865 32.66 -4.09 -39.00
N ARG A 866 31.78 -4.12 -40.02
CA ARG A 866 31.91 -3.29 -41.24
C ARG A 866 31.49 -1.83 -40.99
N TYR A 867 30.73 -1.58 -39.93
CA TYR A 867 30.09 -0.29 -39.64
C TYR A 867 30.52 0.30 -38.30
N GLY A 868 30.63 -0.54 -37.26
CA GLY A 868 31.14 -0.17 -35.94
C GLY A 868 32.58 -0.65 -35.72
N ALA A 869 33.35 0.11 -34.94
CA ALA A 869 34.59 -0.36 -34.36
C ALA A 869 34.29 -1.43 -33.31
N THR A 870 34.95 -2.58 -33.44
CA THR A 870 34.73 -3.79 -32.63
C THR A 870 36.05 -4.36 -32.09
N ASP A 871 37.18 -3.74 -32.43
CA ASP A 871 38.53 -4.26 -32.21
C ASP A 871 38.95 -4.25 -30.72
N HIS A 872 38.11 -3.65 -29.87
CA HIS A 872 38.25 -3.55 -28.42
C HIS A 872 37.28 -4.47 -27.65
N LEU A 873 36.51 -5.32 -28.36
CA LEU A 873 35.52 -6.24 -27.78
C LEU A 873 35.99 -7.70 -27.91
N PRO A 874 35.63 -8.59 -26.96
CA PRO A 874 35.86 -10.04 -27.11
C PRO A 874 35.10 -10.62 -28.31
N ASP A 875 35.74 -11.51 -29.09
CA ASP A 875 35.18 -12.11 -30.31
C ASP A 875 33.82 -12.80 -30.11
N SER A 876 33.53 -13.32 -28.92
CA SER A 876 32.27 -13.98 -28.56
C SER A 876 31.18 -13.01 -28.10
N LEU A 877 31.52 -11.79 -27.66
CA LEU A 877 30.58 -10.87 -27.01
C LEU A 877 29.40 -10.49 -27.91
N LEU A 878 29.67 -10.07 -29.14
CA LEU A 878 28.61 -9.71 -30.07
C LEU A 878 27.72 -10.91 -30.45
N ARG A 879 28.26 -12.13 -30.40
CA ARG A 879 27.52 -13.38 -30.66
C ARG A 879 26.71 -13.88 -29.45
N ALA A 880 26.95 -13.32 -28.27
CA ALA A 880 26.15 -13.57 -27.06
C ALA A 880 25.01 -12.54 -26.87
N LEU A 881 24.96 -11.51 -27.71
CA LEU A 881 23.98 -10.40 -27.65
C LEU A 881 23.20 -10.21 -28.95
N LEU A 882 23.64 -10.81 -30.05
CA LEU A 882 23.05 -10.70 -31.39
C LEU A 882 23.15 -12.08 -32.09
N PRO A 883 22.16 -12.48 -32.92
CA PRO A 883 20.90 -11.78 -33.17
C PRO A 883 19.99 -11.73 -31.93
N GLY A 884 19.07 -10.77 -31.89
CA GLY A 884 18.08 -10.68 -30.81
C GLY A 884 17.62 -9.25 -30.48
N ALA A 885 16.95 -9.13 -29.32
CA ALA A 885 16.29 -7.93 -28.83
C ALA A 885 17.26 -6.82 -28.34
N VAL A 886 18.42 -6.66 -28.99
CA VAL A 886 19.51 -5.76 -28.58
C VAL A 886 19.92 -4.84 -29.74
N THR A 887 20.32 -3.61 -29.42
CA THR A 887 20.96 -2.67 -30.36
C THR A 887 22.25 -2.16 -29.72
N VAL A 888 23.38 -2.44 -30.37
CA VAL A 888 24.71 -2.06 -29.88
C VAL A 888 25.15 -0.73 -30.48
N ILE A 889 25.51 0.23 -29.63
CA ILE A 889 26.13 1.50 -30.03
C ILE A 889 27.64 1.33 -29.95
N LEU A 890 28.30 1.61 -31.07
CA LEU A 890 29.75 1.51 -31.27
C LEU A 890 30.27 2.80 -31.90
N ALA A 891 31.58 3.06 -31.82
CA ALA A 891 32.18 4.14 -32.61
C ALA A 891 32.07 3.81 -34.11
N ARG A 892 31.64 4.76 -34.94
CA ARG A 892 31.45 4.57 -36.39
C ARG A 892 32.82 4.46 -37.08
N ARG A 893 33.05 3.40 -37.88
CA ARG A 893 34.29 3.32 -38.68
C ARG A 893 34.30 4.41 -39.76
N PRO A 894 35.39 5.17 -39.97
CA PRO A 894 35.46 6.20 -41.02
C PRO A 894 35.25 5.66 -42.45
N GLN A 895 35.63 4.41 -42.69
CA GLN A 895 35.51 3.71 -43.97
C GLN A 895 34.16 2.99 -44.16
N ALA A 896 33.24 3.12 -43.20
CA ALA A 896 31.93 2.48 -43.28
C ALA A 896 31.12 3.02 -44.47
N ALA A 897 30.62 2.13 -45.33
CA ALA A 897 29.76 2.46 -46.46
C ALA A 897 28.34 2.85 -46.01
N LEU A 898 28.24 4.05 -45.42
CA LEU A 898 27.04 4.69 -44.89
C LEU A 898 27.02 6.15 -45.35
N CYS A 899 25.84 6.68 -45.69
CA CYS A 899 25.69 8.06 -46.13
C CYS A 899 26.21 9.07 -45.08
N GLN A 900 26.80 10.17 -45.53
CA GLN A 900 27.26 11.26 -44.64
C GLN A 900 26.09 11.96 -43.92
N ALA A 901 24.89 11.95 -44.51
CA ALA A 901 23.68 12.47 -43.88
C ALA A 901 23.08 11.56 -42.79
N LEU A 902 23.58 10.33 -42.62
CA LEU A 902 23.16 9.46 -41.51
C LEU A 902 23.80 9.96 -40.21
N ASN A 903 22.97 10.40 -39.25
CA ASN A 903 23.35 10.87 -37.92
C ASN A 903 24.42 12.00 -37.96
N PRO A 904 24.10 13.18 -38.54
CA PRO A 904 25.07 14.26 -38.71
C PRO A 904 25.62 14.74 -37.37
N GLY A 905 26.95 14.85 -37.26
CA GLY A 905 27.64 15.26 -36.04
C GLY A 905 27.82 14.17 -34.98
N VAL A 906 27.32 12.95 -35.20
CA VAL A 906 27.40 11.84 -34.22
C VAL A 906 28.52 10.86 -34.62
N SER A 907 29.49 10.67 -33.73
CA SER A 907 30.65 9.79 -33.94
C SER A 907 30.38 8.31 -33.67
N SER A 908 29.22 7.98 -33.10
CA SER A 908 28.77 6.62 -32.84
C SER A 908 27.62 6.19 -33.75
N ILE A 909 27.40 4.88 -33.86
CA ILE A 909 26.34 4.27 -34.66
C ILE A 909 25.69 3.14 -33.86
N GLY A 910 24.36 3.14 -33.78
CA GLY A 910 23.57 2.03 -33.25
C GLY A 910 23.36 0.97 -34.33
N ILE A 911 23.68 -0.28 -34.04
CA ILE A 911 23.60 -1.43 -34.95
C ILE A 911 22.76 -2.53 -34.32
N ARG A 912 21.82 -3.09 -35.08
CA ARG A 912 20.97 -4.22 -34.66
C ARG A 912 21.06 -5.36 -35.67
N VAL A 913 20.95 -6.59 -35.15
CA VAL A 913 20.68 -7.81 -35.92
C VAL A 913 19.44 -8.45 -35.29
N PRO A 914 18.23 -8.21 -35.81
CA PRO A 914 17.00 -8.78 -35.28
C PRO A 914 17.00 -10.31 -35.41
N ASP A 915 16.48 -11.05 -34.43
CA ASP A 915 16.23 -12.49 -34.60
C ASP A 915 14.93 -12.76 -35.37
N SER A 916 14.85 -12.23 -36.59
CA SER A 916 13.73 -12.42 -37.52
C SER A 916 14.29 -12.67 -38.91
N GLU A 917 14.10 -13.88 -39.42
CA GLU A 917 14.79 -14.34 -40.63
C GLU A 917 14.34 -13.57 -41.89
N PHE A 918 13.10 -13.07 -41.94
CA PHE A 918 12.62 -12.25 -43.05
C PHE A 918 13.43 -10.94 -43.18
N ILE A 919 13.59 -10.16 -42.09
CA ILE A 919 14.36 -8.91 -42.15
C ILE A 919 15.86 -9.17 -42.34
N ARG A 920 16.41 -10.28 -41.80
CA ARG A 920 17.78 -10.70 -42.08
C ARG A 920 17.98 -11.02 -43.56
N SER A 921 17.09 -11.79 -44.18
CA SER A 921 17.11 -12.08 -45.62
C SER A 921 16.93 -10.83 -46.49
N VAL A 922 16.09 -9.86 -46.09
CA VAL A 922 16.03 -8.53 -46.73
C VAL A 922 17.39 -7.82 -46.66
N CYS A 923 18.07 -7.81 -45.50
CA CYS A 923 19.41 -7.23 -45.38
C CYS A 923 20.44 -7.95 -46.28
N ARG A 924 20.44 -9.29 -46.33
CA ARG A 924 21.36 -10.09 -47.18
C ARG A 924 21.15 -9.78 -48.66
N ALA A 925 19.90 -9.85 -49.12
CA ALA A 925 19.55 -9.65 -50.52
C ALA A 925 19.65 -8.18 -50.96
N HIS A 926 19.51 -7.22 -50.03
CA HIS A 926 19.83 -5.80 -50.27
C HIS A 926 21.33 -5.57 -50.50
N GLY A 927 22.20 -6.26 -49.73
CA GLY A 927 23.65 -6.23 -49.87
C GLY A 927 24.35 -5.15 -49.01
N GLY A 928 23.67 -4.60 -48.01
CA GLY A 928 24.21 -3.57 -47.12
C GLY A 928 23.19 -3.08 -46.10
N ALA A 929 23.63 -2.25 -45.16
CA ALA A 929 22.80 -1.74 -44.08
C ALA A 929 21.54 -0.98 -44.54
N ILE A 930 20.46 -1.16 -43.79
CA ILE A 930 19.24 -0.33 -43.84
C ILE A 930 19.14 0.47 -42.55
N VAL A 931 18.59 1.69 -42.57
CA VAL A 931 18.18 2.37 -41.33
C VAL A 931 16.91 1.71 -40.80
N LEU A 932 16.73 1.70 -39.48
CA LEU A 932 15.57 1.09 -38.83
C LEU A 932 15.12 1.91 -37.61
N THR A 933 13.83 2.14 -37.49
CA THR A 933 13.17 2.75 -36.33
C THR A 933 11.75 2.20 -36.18
N SER A 934 11.16 2.19 -34.99
CA SER A 934 9.80 1.71 -34.75
C SER A 934 8.77 2.37 -35.69
N ALA A 935 7.79 1.62 -36.17
CA ALA A 935 6.74 2.12 -37.05
C ALA A 935 5.64 2.87 -36.29
N ASN A 936 6.01 3.94 -35.60
CA ASN A 936 5.09 4.85 -34.91
C ASN A 936 5.53 6.31 -35.11
N ILE A 937 4.59 7.25 -34.97
CA ILE A 937 4.91 8.67 -34.79
C ILE A 937 5.73 8.84 -33.49
N SER A 938 6.68 9.78 -33.46
CA SER A 938 7.55 9.95 -32.27
C SER A 938 6.74 10.29 -31.02
N GLY A 939 6.77 9.41 -30.01
CA GLY A 939 6.00 9.52 -28.78
C GLY A 939 4.67 8.76 -28.76
N GLY A 940 4.27 8.13 -29.87
CA GLY A 940 3.13 7.20 -29.92
C GLY A 940 3.46 5.83 -29.34
N GLU A 941 2.44 4.97 -29.24
CA GLU A 941 2.55 3.58 -28.78
C GLU A 941 3.48 2.75 -29.70
N SER A 942 4.18 1.74 -29.18
CA SER A 942 5.12 0.92 -29.98
C SER A 942 4.40 -0.22 -30.72
N PRO A 943 4.59 -0.38 -32.05
CA PRO A 943 3.77 -1.28 -32.85
C PRO A 943 4.18 -2.75 -32.72
N THR A 944 3.25 -3.58 -32.29
CA THR A 944 3.35 -5.06 -32.26
C THR A 944 2.52 -5.73 -33.35
N ASP A 945 1.54 -5.02 -33.91
CA ASP A 945 0.69 -5.48 -35.01
C ASP A 945 0.73 -4.46 -36.15
N ILE A 946 0.45 -4.86 -37.39
CA ILE A 946 0.32 -3.91 -38.51
C ILE A 946 -0.84 -2.92 -38.29
N THR A 947 -1.85 -3.26 -37.50
CA THR A 947 -2.95 -2.36 -37.15
C THR A 947 -2.54 -1.23 -36.21
N ASP A 948 -1.42 -1.33 -35.49
CA ASP A 948 -0.95 -0.30 -34.55
C ASP A 948 -0.46 0.99 -35.25
N PHE A 949 -0.34 1.01 -36.59
CA PHE A 949 0.26 2.12 -37.35
C PHE A 949 -0.38 2.37 -38.73
N GLN A 950 -1.69 2.14 -38.87
CA GLN A 950 -2.43 2.31 -40.12
C GLN A 950 -2.31 3.72 -40.73
N GLU A 951 -2.10 4.75 -39.90
CA GLU A 951 -1.87 6.12 -40.32
C GLU A 951 -0.55 6.32 -41.09
N LEU A 952 0.41 5.41 -40.92
CA LEU A 952 1.71 5.43 -41.62
C LEU A 952 1.71 4.57 -42.90
N TRP A 953 0.69 3.73 -43.13
CA TRP A 953 0.60 2.89 -44.33
C TRP A 953 0.62 3.69 -45.66
N PRO A 954 -0.02 4.88 -45.80
CA PRO A 954 0.06 5.69 -47.02
C PRO A 954 1.45 6.29 -47.31
N LEU A 955 2.39 6.15 -46.39
CA LEU A 955 3.76 6.70 -46.45
C LEU A 955 4.81 5.59 -46.71
N CYS A 956 4.37 4.32 -46.70
CA CYS A 956 5.17 3.14 -47.01
C CYS A 956 4.85 2.64 -48.42
N ALA A 957 5.85 2.19 -49.19
CA ALA A 957 5.59 1.52 -50.47
C ALA A 957 4.99 0.12 -50.28
N ALA A 958 5.39 -0.57 -49.21
CA ALA A 958 4.83 -1.83 -48.77
C ALA A 958 4.92 -1.98 -47.24
N ILE A 959 3.99 -2.73 -46.68
CA ILE A 959 4.01 -3.21 -45.29
C ILE A 959 4.14 -4.72 -45.36
N PHE A 960 5.15 -5.29 -44.70
CA PHE A 960 5.36 -6.72 -44.65
C PHE A 960 4.84 -7.25 -43.31
N ASP A 961 3.86 -8.14 -43.35
CA ASP A 961 3.10 -8.62 -42.19
C ASP A 961 3.49 -10.06 -41.80
N SER A 962 3.81 -10.28 -40.53
CA SER A 962 4.03 -11.59 -39.92
C SER A 962 3.03 -11.89 -38.79
N GLY A 963 1.92 -11.15 -38.73
CA GLY A 963 1.00 -11.14 -37.59
C GLY A 963 1.59 -10.41 -36.38
N ARG A 964 1.01 -10.66 -35.21
CA ARG A 964 1.39 -9.97 -33.97
C ARG A 964 2.73 -10.44 -33.41
N LEU A 965 3.61 -9.47 -33.16
CA LEU A 965 4.96 -9.63 -32.62
C LEU A 965 4.97 -9.59 -31.09
N GLY A 966 5.72 -10.51 -30.48
CA GLY A 966 6.09 -10.47 -29.05
C GLY A 966 4.94 -10.57 -28.05
N ARG A 967 5.23 -10.18 -26.80
CA ARG A 967 4.24 -9.99 -25.72
C ARG A 967 4.27 -8.59 -25.11
N ASP A 968 5.37 -7.86 -25.26
CA ASP A 968 5.54 -6.49 -24.77
C ASP A 968 5.70 -5.47 -25.91
N ARG A 969 5.58 -4.19 -25.56
CA ARG A 969 5.78 -3.05 -26.46
C ARG A 969 7.11 -2.32 -26.21
N ALA A 970 8.05 -2.91 -25.50
CA ALA A 970 9.27 -2.24 -25.07
C ALA A 970 10.30 -2.09 -26.20
N GLY A 971 10.38 -3.03 -27.14
CA GLY A 971 11.35 -3.01 -28.23
C GLY A 971 12.78 -3.32 -27.78
N SER A 972 13.73 -3.38 -28.72
CA SER A 972 15.11 -3.79 -28.40
C SER A 972 15.84 -2.88 -27.38
N THR A 973 16.48 -3.50 -26.38
CA THR A 973 17.39 -2.85 -25.42
C THR A 973 18.53 -2.15 -26.18
N ILE A 974 18.83 -0.90 -25.86
CA ILE A 974 19.91 -0.15 -26.50
C ILE A 974 21.07 -0.02 -25.51
N ILE A 975 22.24 -0.52 -25.90
CA ILE A 975 23.47 -0.48 -25.09
C ILE A 975 24.59 0.25 -25.81
N ASP A 976 25.39 1.00 -25.08
CA ASP A 976 26.63 1.61 -25.55
C ASP A 976 27.84 0.78 -25.11
N LEU A 977 28.55 0.25 -26.11
CA LEU A 977 29.78 -0.55 -25.99
C LEU A 977 30.99 0.18 -26.57
N SER A 978 30.91 1.50 -26.80
CA SER A 978 31.98 2.29 -27.42
C SER A 978 33.23 2.51 -26.54
N VAL A 979 33.20 2.10 -25.27
CA VAL A 979 34.30 2.28 -24.30
C VAL A 979 34.77 0.93 -23.76
N THR A 980 36.03 0.59 -24.02
CA THR A 980 36.67 -0.68 -23.62
C THR A 980 36.41 -1.08 -22.16
N GLY A 981 36.08 -2.36 -21.94
CA GLY A 981 35.84 -2.93 -20.60
C GLY A 981 34.57 -2.45 -19.89
N SER A 982 33.71 -1.65 -20.54
CA SER A 982 32.54 -1.06 -19.90
C SER A 982 31.34 -0.86 -20.83
N PHE A 983 30.13 -1.02 -20.31
CA PHE A 983 28.89 -0.82 -21.07
C PHE A 983 28.01 0.24 -20.40
N ARG A 984 27.02 0.77 -21.12
CA ARG A 984 25.98 1.64 -20.57
C ARG A 984 24.66 1.31 -21.22
N ILE A 985 23.61 1.01 -20.45
CA ILE A 985 22.28 0.88 -21.05
C ILE A 985 21.74 2.30 -21.34
N MET A 986 21.53 2.58 -22.62
CA MET A 986 21.02 3.86 -23.13
C MET A 986 19.50 3.87 -23.22
N ARG A 987 18.87 2.69 -23.31
CA ARG A 987 17.42 2.48 -23.24
C ARG A 987 17.12 1.04 -22.85
N GLU A 988 16.32 0.84 -21.82
CA GLU A 988 15.81 -0.50 -21.50
C GLU A 988 14.74 -0.93 -22.52
N GLY A 989 14.64 -2.24 -22.75
CA GLY A 989 13.82 -2.83 -23.80
C GLY A 989 13.12 -4.10 -23.32
N SER A 990 12.92 -5.07 -24.21
CA SER A 990 12.31 -6.36 -23.88
C SER A 990 13.25 -7.26 -23.06
N GLU A 991 14.59 -7.08 -23.14
CA GLU A 991 15.58 -7.88 -22.42
C GLU A 991 16.74 -7.05 -21.83
N PRO A 992 16.50 -6.10 -20.90
CA PRO A 992 17.59 -5.29 -20.33
C PRO A 992 18.52 -6.14 -19.45
N ASP A 993 17.96 -7.13 -18.75
CA ASP A 993 18.69 -7.87 -17.71
C ASP A 993 19.37 -9.14 -18.22
N GLY A 994 18.86 -9.75 -19.30
CA GLY A 994 19.63 -10.74 -20.06
C GLY A 994 20.94 -10.12 -20.55
N VAL A 995 20.85 -8.90 -21.11
CA VAL A 995 22.01 -8.12 -21.57
C VAL A 995 22.96 -7.75 -20.43
N ARG A 996 22.44 -7.26 -19.28
CA ARG A 996 23.30 -7.01 -18.08
C ARG A 996 24.00 -8.27 -17.60
N ASN A 997 23.28 -9.39 -17.53
CA ASN A 997 23.84 -10.67 -17.08
C ASN A 997 24.98 -11.11 -18.01
N VAL A 998 24.76 -11.14 -19.33
CA VAL A 998 25.81 -11.49 -20.30
C VAL A 998 27.03 -10.55 -20.16
N LEU A 999 26.82 -9.23 -20.15
CA LEU A 999 27.92 -8.27 -20.11
C LEU A 999 28.71 -8.28 -18.79
N ALA A 1000 28.03 -8.37 -17.64
CA ALA A 1000 28.67 -8.27 -16.33
C ALA A 1000 29.15 -9.62 -15.78
N ARG A 1001 28.43 -10.73 -16.02
CA ARG A 1001 28.78 -12.08 -15.53
C ARG A 1001 29.70 -12.81 -16.49
N ASP A 1002 29.38 -12.81 -17.79
CA ASP A 1002 30.08 -13.65 -18.77
C ASP A 1002 31.25 -12.93 -19.46
N PHE A 1003 31.24 -11.58 -19.45
CA PHE A 1003 32.31 -10.74 -20.01
C PHE A 1003 32.95 -9.74 -19.02
N CYS A 1004 32.55 -9.76 -17.75
CA CYS A 1004 33.11 -8.94 -16.66
C CYS A 1004 33.15 -7.42 -16.93
N MET A 1005 32.29 -6.89 -17.80
CA MET A 1005 32.26 -5.46 -18.15
C MET A 1005 31.52 -4.63 -17.10
N ALA A 1006 32.07 -3.46 -16.77
CA ALA A 1006 31.47 -2.56 -15.79
C ALA A 1006 30.32 -1.71 -16.39
N GLU A 1007 29.17 -1.61 -15.72
CA GLU A 1007 28.09 -0.70 -16.12
C GLU A 1007 28.44 0.76 -15.73
N ARG A 1008 28.67 1.60 -16.73
CA ARG A 1008 28.86 3.05 -16.59
C ARG A 1008 27.53 3.70 -16.22
N ARG A 1009 27.51 4.42 -15.10
CA ARG A 1009 26.33 5.18 -14.64
C ARG A 1009 25.92 6.27 -15.66
N SER A 1010 24.66 6.67 -15.55
CA SER A 1010 23.95 7.65 -16.39
C SER A 1010 24.52 9.07 -16.28
#